data_AF-F1A0V8-F1
#
_entry.id   AF-F1A0V8-F1
#
_cell.length_a   1.000
_cell.length_b   1.000
_cell.length_c   1.000
_cell.angle_alpha   90.00
_cell.angle_beta   90.00
_cell.angle_gamma   90.00
#
_symmetry.space_group_name_H-M   'P 1'
#
loop_
_entity.id
_entity.type
_entity.pdbx_description
1 polymer ?
#
loop_
_entity_poly.entity_id
_entity_poly.type
_entity_poly.pdbx_seq_one_letter_code
_entity_poly.pdbx_strand_id
1 'polypeptide(L)'
;MTDLNIQFPADSKFTQSDKKNIEQYFLNKNIKNKNILFSGIYTDLKKKKVWDIGSKQQQEEDKILIISSYRFHVFSSATGGKLVFDAHILELLDYQIADNESEAVLKFNNQNIIGFNNSEKVGELSVAIKKMFSLNFPGMQQKGQQQQQQQEQQVSQCGGFSRSYRCCSDFYGIQVREDICWEIDNLFEANNIKDLNLSDWPEPPTPSQGRAMIDALKYNQWFESITVFNNPSSCKIGNDGIHSITRVLETNKKISKITLQNINARESWITPETWMSLAFSNYLHTVDLSNNSIEDRGVQFLCNDWLSSVSHEIHSINLSKCGIGKQGLSNLFKTFKQNKWISKNIKFLSISGNRLEEAAADMVTFLADAPSLRQFEMANCLPTWSSLKPSNSIQRSKETRIISKLDLSGNRLNLAPGGSLANKQISEQNANDLSAFLQLIAPNLADINLSSTFPHSNSIYTILSSISNLIRLDLSDNELEEEGIVTLVEVLCHTTLPKLKHLYINRNFTISSPTDIISKTLQQTLSLSRVTSKITGNDTTSSSSGSSKESIANAVRSLVKLISPASFALCPIETLHIAGCNNGRLKSEIIPLAQALLKNDTITEIDISGHHAGDDLAIALGRVIQVNKTIKTLYWDENLTTVVGLEYFSIGFKRNQSIQHMPLLVLDIAEFLKQPENSPSMQMIKERLKLVDTTTTVQQRVTQLASDIQSQIINNNLRKMKDAINKAVTRKRNEAAISSTMNSPQPKLQQQQVQQQQQVQQVQQQQQEPQQIDSPVQTSSTPPQNEQKDEFVEESLI
;
A
#
# COMPACT_ATOMS: atom_id res chain seq x y z
N MET A 1 12.59 -32.85 -34.42
CA MET A 1 13.88 -32.13 -34.38
C MET A 1 13.75 -31.01 -35.39
N THR A 2 13.63 -29.77 -34.93
CA THR A 2 13.57 -28.60 -35.82
C THR A 2 15.00 -28.17 -36.12
N ASP A 3 15.46 -28.38 -37.34
CA ASP A 3 16.84 -28.07 -37.75
C ASP A 3 17.16 -26.58 -37.55
N LEU A 4 18.19 -26.31 -36.75
CA LEU A 4 18.83 -25.01 -36.62
C LEU A 4 19.74 -24.83 -37.84
N ASN A 5 19.31 -24.03 -38.81
CA ASN A 5 20.03 -23.86 -40.08
C ASN A 5 21.06 -22.73 -39.94
N ILE A 6 22.12 -22.96 -39.16
CA ILE A 6 23.24 -22.02 -38.99
C ILE A 6 24.11 -22.10 -40.24
N GLN A 7 24.21 -21.01 -41.00
CA GLN A 7 24.98 -21.00 -42.24
C GLN A 7 26.49 -20.88 -41.96
N PHE A 8 27.21 -21.97 -42.23
CA PHE A 8 28.67 -22.00 -42.24
C PHE A 8 29.18 -21.83 -43.68
N PRO A 9 30.11 -20.89 -43.96
CA PRO A 9 30.84 -20.82 -45.23
C PRO A 9 31.44 -22.17 -45.62
N ALA A 10 31.48 -22.47 -46.93
CA ALA A 10 32.01 -23.73 -47.45
C ALA A 10 33.49 -23.96 -47.06
N ASP A 11 34.25 -22.88 -46.89
CA ASP A 11 35.69 -22.89 -46.60
C ASP A 11 36.04 -22.84 -45.10
N SER A 12 35.06 -23.05 -44.20
CA SER A 12 35.29 -22.96 -42.74
C SER A 12 36.07 -24.14 -42.17
N LYS A 13 37.00 -23.91 -41.23
CA LYS A 13 37.72 -24.97 -40.48
C LYS A 13 36.84 -25.77 -39.49
N PHE A 14 35.57 -25.41 -39.31
CA PHE A 14 34.65 -26.09 -38.40
C PHE A 14 34.28 -27.50 -38.90
N THR A 15 34.58 -28.53 -38.10
CA THR A 15 34.23 -29.92 -38.41
C THR A 15 32.73 -30.18 -38.24
N GLN A 16 32.23 -31.30 -38.79
CA GLN A 16 30.83 -31.71 -38.63
C GLN A 16 30.46 -31.99 -37.15
N SER A 17 31.43 -32.39 -36.33
CA SER A 17 31.25 -32.55 -34.88
C SER A 17 31.10 -31.19 -34.18
N ASP A 18 31.88 -30.19 -34.59
CA ASP A 18 31.82 -28.84 -34.02
C ASP A 18 30.47 -28.18 -34.31
N LYS A 19 29.96 -28.36 -35.54
CA LYS A 19 28.62 -27.87 -35.93
C LYS A 19 27.52 -28.48 -35.07
N LYS A 20 27.56 -29.80 -34.84
CA LYS A 20 26.63 -30.49 -33.92
C LYS A 20 26.76 -29.98 -32.48
N ASN A 21 27.97 -29.70 -32.00
CA ASN A 21 28.17 -29.17 -30.65
C ASN A 21 27.52 -27.78 -30.48
N ILE A 22 27.65 -26.91 -31.49
CA ILE A 22 27.04 -25.59 -31.50
C ILE A 22 25.50 -25.69 -31.56
N GLU A 23 24.96 -26.55 -32.43
CA GLU A 23 23.51 -26.79 -32.51
C GLU A 23 22.94 -27.35 -31.20
N GLN A 24 23.63 -28.31 -30.58
CA GLN A 24 23.27 -28.87 -29.27
C GLN A 24 23.29 -27.81 -28.17
N TYR A 25 24.23 -26.85 -28.21
CA TYR A 25 24.24 -25.74 -27.27
C TYR A 25 22.96 -24.90 -27.35
N PHE A 26 22.50 -24.53 -28.55
CA PHE A 26 21.27 -23.75 -28.74
C PHE A 26 20.00 -24.55 -28.41
N LEU A 27 19.97 -25.85 -28.74
CA LEU A 27 18.91 -26.77 -28.36
C LEU A 27 18.78 -26.88 -26.82
N ASN A 28 19.89 -27.06 -26.12
CA ASN A 28 19.91 -27.12 -24.66
C ASN A 28 19.44 -25.82 -23.98
N LYS A 29 19.64 -24.67 -24.64
CA LYS A 29 19.13 -23.37 -24.19
C LYS A 29 17.72 -23.03 -24.70
N ASN A 30 17.01 -23.98 -25.35
CA ASN A 30 15.69 -23.77 -25.95
C ASN A 30 15.62 -22.60 -26.96
N ILE A 31 16.75 -22.23 -27.58
CA ILE A 31 16.81 -21.16 -28.58
C ILE A 31 16.40 -21.76 -29.94
N LYS A 32 15.22 -21.38 -30.43
CA LYS A 32 14.68 -21.85 -31.72
C LYS A 32 15.31 -21.07 -32.88
N ASN A 33 15.26 -21.66 -34.08
CA ASN A 33 15.84 -21.07 -35.30
C ASN A 33 15.28 -19.66 -35.63
N LYS A 34 14.03 -19.37 -35.27
CA LYS A 34 13.41 -18.02 -35.39
C LYS A 34 14.07 -16.94 -34.52
N ASN A 35 14.87 -17.34 -33.54
CA ASN A 35 15.53 -16.45 -32.58
C ASN A 35 17.00 -16.17 -32.98
N ILE A 36 17.50 -16.71 -34.09
CA ILE A 36 18.84 -16.39 -34.61
C ILE A 36 18.68 -15.28 -35.65
N LEU A 37 19.35 -14.16 -35.41
CA LEU A 37 19.30 -12.95 -36.24
C LEU A 37 20.48 -12.87 -37.22
N PHE A 38 21.62 -13.46 -36.89
CA PHE A 38 22.81 -13.48 -37.74
C PHE A 38 23.78 -14.62 -37.40
N SER A 39 24.51 -15.11 -38.40
CA SER A 39 25.65 -16.02 -38.26
C SER A 39 26.75 -15.69 -39.27
N GLY A 40 27.97 -15.46 -38.80
CA GLY A 40 29.13 -15.13 -39.66
C GLY A 40 30.46 -15.57 -39.05
N ILE A 41 31.39 -16.00 -39.90
CA ILE A 41 32.76 -16.36 -39.49
C ILE A 41 33.66 -15.12 -39.59
N TYR A 42 34.53 -14.96 -38.59
CA TYR A 42 35.56 -13.94 -38.52
C TYR A 42 36.87 -14.57 -38.02
N THR A 43 37.99 -13.99 -38.44
CA THR A 43 39.31 -14.63 -38.33
C THR A 43 40.24 -13.98 -37.30
N ASP A 44 39.91 -12.81 -36.75
CA ASP A 44 40.83 -12.12 -35.83
C ASP A 44 40.14 -11.61 -34.54
N LEU A 45 40.56 -12.14 -33.39
CA LEU A 45 40.03 -11.76 -32.08
C LEU A 45 41.15 -11.16 -31.24
N LYS A 46 41.37 -9.84 -31.38
CA LYS A 46 42.29 -9.10 -30.51
C LYS A 46 41.68 -8.97 -29.11
N LYS A 47 41.88 -9.97 -28.24
CA LYS A 47 41.70 -9.80 -26.79
C LYS A 47 42.73 -8.78 -26.30
N LYS A 48 42.39 -7.49 -26.29
CA LYS A 48 43.17 -6.48 -25.54
C LYS A 48 42.91 -6.65 -24.04
N LYS A 49 43.38 -7.74 -23.44
CA LYS A 49 43.84 -7.65 -22.05
C LYS A 49 45.23 -7.06 -22.13
N VAL A 50 45.38 -5.84 -21.58
CA VAL A 50 46.61 -5.17 -21.14
C VAL A 50 47.89 -5.52 -21.90
N TRP A 51 48.52 -4.49 -22.47
CA TRP A 51 49.81 -4.52 -23.15
C TRP A 51 50.80 -5.50 -22.51
N ASP A 52 51.19 -6.53 -23.26
CA ASP A 52 52.50 -7.17 -23.10
C ASP A 52 53.10 -7.42 -24.48
N ILE A 53 54.17 -6.66 -24.76
CA ILE A 53 54.97 -6.75 -25.97
C ILE A 53 55.80 -8.03 -25.85
N GLY A 54 55.39 -9.06 -26.58
CA GLY A 54 56.20 -10.27 -26.75
C GLY A 54 55.43 -11.56 -26.60
N SER A 55 54.56 -11.89 -27.56
CA SER A 55 54.24 -13.30 -27.82
C SER A 55 53.82 -13.54 -29.26
N LYS A 56 54.22 -14.71 -29.73
CA LYS A 56 54.34 -15.22 -31.10
C LYS A 56 53.03 -15.12 -31.89
N GLN A 57 53.17 -15.04 -33.22
CA GLN A 57 52.13 -15.23 -34.24
C GLN A 57 51.06 -16.24 -33.76
N GLN A 58 49.88 -15.74 -33.43
CA GLN A 58 48.71 -16.58 -33.15
C GLN A 58 48.24 -17.16 -34.48
N GLN A 59 48.06 -18.48 -34.53
CA GLN A 59 47.45 -19.17 -35.66
C GLN A 59 46.08 -18.54 -35.97
N GLU A 60 45.77 -18.34 -37.24
CA GLU A 60 44.44 -17.89 -37.69
C GLU A 60 43.38 -18.93 -37.26
N GLU A 61 42.70 -18.64 -36.15
CA GLU A 61 41.60 -19.44 -35.61
C GLU A 61 40.27 -18.96 -36.18
N ASP A 62 39.56 -19.86 -36.87
CA ASP A 62 38.20 -19.57 -37.32
C ASP A 62 37.25 -19.50 -36.11
N LYS A 63 36.63 -18.33 -35.91
CA LYS A 63 35.60 -18.10 -34.90
C LYS A 63 34.29 -17.72 -35.58
N ILE A 64 33.18 -18.23 -35.06
CA ILE A 64 31.85 -17.89 -35.57
C ILE A 64 31.14 -17.01 -34.55
N LEU A 65 30.66 -15.85 -35.02
CA LEU A 65 29.76 -14.95 -34.29
C LEU A 65 28.33 -15.32 -34.65
N ILE A 66 27.53 -15.66 -33.65
CA ILE A 66 26.11 -15.94 -33.77
C ILE A 66 25.35 -14.95 -32.91
N ILE A 67 24.41 -14.26 -33.52
CA ILE A 67 23.56 -13.28 -32.86
C ILE A 67 22.19 -13.89 -32.68
N SER A 68 21.80 -14.08 -31.42
CA SER A 68 20.46 -14.53 -31.03
C SER A 68 19.53 -13.33 -30.76
N SER A 69 18.30 -13.57 -30.29
CA SER A 69 17.35 -12.50 -29.98
C SER A 69 17.85 -11.52 -28.91
N TYR A 70 18.69 -11.96 -27.97
CA TYR A 70 19.14 -11.15 -26.82
C TYR A 70 20.66 -11.13 -26.62
N ARG A 71 21.40 -12.07 -27.23
CA ARG A 71 22.83 -12.31 -26.92
C ARG A 71 23.71 -12.51 -28.15
N PHE A 72 24.97 -12.16 -27.99
CA PHE A 72 26.09 -12.39 -28.89
C PHE A 72 26.88 -13.62 -28.41
N HIS A 73 26.93 -14.67 -29.23
CA HIS A 73 27.64 -15.92 -28.96
C HIS A 73 28.83 -16.06 -29.89
N VAL A 74 30.00 -16.41 -29.36
CA VAL A 74 31.18 -16.73 -30.15
C VAL A 74 31.63 -18.15 -29.86
N PHE A 75 31.79 -18.94 -30.92
CA PHE A 75 32.37 -20.29 -30.83
C PHE A 75 33.69 -20.34 -31.59
N SER A 76 34.63 -21.15 -31.14
CA SER A 76 35.93 -21.36 -31.80
C SER A 76 36.05 -22.76 -32.36
N SER A 77 36.57 -22.87 -33.58
CA SER A 77 36.92 -24.14 -34.19
C SER A 77 38.08 -24.83 -33.47
N ALA A 78 39.01 -24.06 -32.87
CA ALA A 78 40.17 -24.61 -32.18
C ALA A 78 39.82 -25.33 -30.86
N THR A 79 38.66 -25.03 -30.27
CA THR A 79 38.21 -25.63 -29.01
C THR A 79 37.16 -26.73 -29.20
N GLY A 80 36.99 -27.21 -30.43
CA GLY A 80 35.98 -28.24 -30.76
C GLY A 80 34.55 -27.69 -30.78
N GLY A 81 34.36 -26.44 -31.24
CA GLY A 81 33.06 -25.77 -31.28
C GLY A 81 32.53 -25.32 -29.91
N LYS A 82 33.41 -25.11 -28.92
CA LYS A 82 33.02 -24.61 -27.59
C LYS A 82 32.79 -23.10 -27.60
N LEU A 83 31.89 -22.65 -26.72
CA LEU A 83 31.61 -21.24 -26.47
C LEU A 83 32.83 -20.54 -25.87
N VAL A 84 33.28 -19.47 -26.52
CA VAL A 84 34.45 -18.66 -26.12
C VAL A 84 34.03 -17.31 -25.54
N PHE A 85 32.90 -16.77 -25.99
CA PHE A 85 32.36 -15.51 -25.52
C PHE A 85 30.83 -15.52 -25.61
N ASP A 86 30.18 -14.99 -24.58
CA ASP A 86 28.74 -14.79 -24.47
C ASP A 86 28.54 -13.41 -23.86
N ALA A 87 27.76 -12.55 -24.53
CA ALA A 87 27.42 -11.23 -24.01
C ALA A 87 25.99 -10.85 -24.36
N HIS A 88 25.33 -10.14 -23.46
CA HIS A 88 23.96 -9.69 -23.63
C HIS A 88 23.88 -8.37 -24.41
N ILE A 89 22.75 -8.08 -25.06
CA ILE A 89 22.53 -6.84 -25.82
C ILE A 89 22.76 -5.58 -24.97
N LEU A 90 22.36 -5.63 -23.70
CA LEU A 90 22.54 -4.52 -22.75
C LEU A 90 24.00 -4.29 -22.33
N GLU A 91 24.92 -5.20 -22.66
CA GLU A 91 26.35 -5.07 -22.38
C GLU A 91 27.13 -4.41 -23.52
N LEU A 92 26.50 -4.23 -24.68
CA LEU A 92 27.10 -3.56 -25.83
C LEU A 92 27.15 -2.05 -25.58
N LEU A 93 28.35 -1.48 -25.49
CA LEU A 93 28.56 -0.06 -25.26
C LEU A 93 28.64 0.74 -26.56
N ASP A 94 29.33 0.18 -27.56
CA ASP A 94 29.66 0.88 -28.80
C ASP A 94 29.80 -0.12 -29.96
N TYR A 95 29.32 0.30 -31.12
CA TYR A 95 29.41 -0.46 -32.37
C TYR A 95 29.83 0.50 -33.48
N GLN A 96 31.04 0.30 -34.01
CA GLN A 96 31.62 1.13 -35.05
C GLN A 96 31.87 0.29 -36.30
N ILE A 97 31.46 0.80 -37.45
CA ILE A 97 31.78 0.22 -38.76
C ILE A 97 32.85 1.14 -39.37
N ALA A 98 33.93 0.56 -39.89
CA ALA A 98 34.96 1.31 -40.59
C ALA A 98 34.39 1.93 -41.88
N ASP A 99 34.91 3.08 -42.31
CA ASP A 99 34.39 3.85 -43.47
C ASP A 99 34.40 3.07 -44.80
N ASN A 100 35.20 2.01 -44.88
CA ASN A 100 35.31 1.11 -46.02
C ASN A 100 34.40 -0.13 -45.92
N GLU A 101 33.53 -0.21 -44.91
CA GLU A 101 32.62 -1.33 -44.59
C GLU A 101 33.32 -2.72 -44.50
N SER A 102 34.65 -2.74 -44.38
CA SER A 102 35.42 -3.99 -44.37
C SER A 102 35.53 -4.58 -42.97
N GLU A 103 35.45 -3.73 -41.94
CA GLU A 103 35.62 -4.11 -40.55
C GLU A 103 34.56 -3.47 -39.66
N ALA A 104 34.08 -4.23 -38.67
CA ALA A 104 33.21 -3.74 -37.62
C ALA A 104 33.79 -4.07 -36.24
N VAL A 105 33.72 -3.12 -35.32
CA VAL A 105 34.26 -3.22 -33.96
C VAL A 105 33.13 -3.09 -32.95
N LEU A 106 32.91 -4.15 -32.16
CA LEU A 106 31.94 -4.21 -31.07
C LEU A 106 32.69 -4.09 -29.73
N LYS A 107 32.31 -3.12 -28.89
CA LYS A 107 32.87 -2.93 -27.54
C LYS A 107 31.83 -3.26 -26.49
N PHE A 108 32.20 -4.09 -25.52
CA PHE A 108 31.34 -4.51 -24.42
C PHE A 108 31.83 -3.94 -23.07
N ASN A 109 30.93 -3.88 -22.08
CA ASN A 109 31.19 -3.40 -20.70
C ASN A 109 32.44 -4.00 -20.04
N ASN A 110 32.77 -5.25 -20.34
CA ASN A 110 33.89 -6.00 -19.76
C ASN A 110 35.24 -5.74 -20.46
N GLN A 111 35.38 -4.61 -21.17
CA GLN A 111 36.54 -4.25 -22.01
C GLN A 111 36.84 -5.26 -23.14
N ASN A 112 35.91 -6.17 -23.42
CA ASN A 112 36.02 -7.09 -24.53
C ASN A 112 35.70 -6.34 -25.82
N ILE A 113 36.60 -6.48 -26.80
CA ILE A 113 36.46 -5.90 -28.12
C ILE A 113 36.43 -7.05 -29.12
N ILE A 114 35.39 -7.10 -29.95
CA ILE A 114 35.28 -8.04 -31.06
C ILE A 114 35.47 -7.25 -32.35
N GLY A 115 36.54 -7.56 -33.07
CA GLY A 115 36.73 -7.14 -34.47
C GLY A 115 36.11 -8.17 -35.39
N PHE A 116 35.27 -7.73 -36.33
CA PHE A 116 34.64 -8.55 -37.35
C PHE A 116 35.10 -8.03 -38.71
N ASN A 117 35.89 -8.81 -39.43
CA ASN A 117 36.66 -8.40 -40.61
C ASN A 117 36.18 -9.05 -41.93
N ASN A 118 34.89 -9.41 -42.01
CA ASN A 118 34.31 -10.06 -43.19
C ASN A 118 33.40 -9.08 -43.96
N SER A 119 33.95 -8.44 -44.99
CA SER A 119 33.30 -7.38 -45.78
C SER A 119 31.94 -7.78 -46.37
N GLU A 120 31.74 -9.04 -46.77
CA GLU A 120 30.46 -9.52 -47.31
C GLU A 120 29.34 -9.55 -46.28
N LYS A 121 29.69 -9.73 -44.99
CA LYS A 121 28.74 -9.91 -43.89
C LYS A 121 28.65 -8.73 -42.92
N VAL A 122 29.51 -7.72 -43.03
CA VAL A 122 29.45 -6.51 -42.17
C VAL A 122 28.10 -5.79 -42.33
N GLY A 123 27.57 -5.72 -43.55
CA GLY A 123 26.23 -5.15 -43.82
C GLY A 123 25.11 -5.94 -43.13
N GLU A 124 25.12 -7.27 -43.26
CA GLU A 124 24.16 -8.16 -42.58
C GLU A 124 24.26 -8.07 -41.05
N LEU A 125 25.49 -8.01 -40.52
CA LEU A 125 25.77 -7.82 -39.09
C LEU A 125 25.14 -6.52 -38.58
N SER A 126 25.31 -5.41 -39.31
CA SER A 126 24.71 -4.11 -38.98
C SER A 126 23.19 -4.18 -38.95
N VAL A 127 22.58 -4.79 -39.96
CA VAL A 127 21.12 -4.98 -40.03
C VAL A 127 20.63 -5.87 -38.88
N ALA A 128 21.34 -6.94 -38.55
CA ALA A 128 20.97 -7.85 -37.47
C ALA A 128 21.03 -7.18 -36.08
N ILE A 129 22.07 -6.39 -35.81
CA ILE A 129 22.20 -5.63 -34.55
C ILE A 129 21.06 -4.60 -34.46
N LYS A 130 20.81 -3.83 -35.53
CA LYS A 130 19.69 -2.87 -35.58
C LYS A 130 18.34 -3.54 -35.39
N LYS A 131 18.14 -4.71 -36.01
CA LYS A 131 16.93 -5.53 -35.84
C LYS A 131 16.79 -6.04 -34.41
N MET A 132 17.89 -6.42 -33.76
CA MET A 132 17.86 -6.85 -32.36
C MET A 132 17.38 -5.73 -31.43
N PHE A 133 17.93 -4.51 -31.58
CA PHE A 133 17.51 -3.37 -30.76
C PHE A 133 16.07 -2.95 -31.04
N SER A 134 15.67 -2.84 -32.32
CA SER A 134 14.30 -2.44 -32.69
C SER A 134 13.23 -3.43 -32.25
N LEU A 135 13.51 -4.74 -32.30
CA LEU A 135 12.57 -5.77 -31.85
C LEU A 135 12.33 -5.74 -30.34
N ASN A 136 13.39 -5.53 -29.56
CA ASN A 136 13.35 -5.59 -28.09
C ASN A 136 13.06 -4.24 -27.44
N PHE A 137 13.46 -3.13 -28.06
CA PHE A 137 13.29 -1.77 -27.55
C PHE A 137 12.74 -0.84 -28.65
N PRO A 138 11.46 -0.99 -29.04
CA PRO A 138 10.89 -0.26 -30.19
C PRO A 138 10.97 1.28 -30.07
N GLY A 139 10.97 1.82 -28.85
CA GLY A 139 11.06 3.26 -28.60
C GLY A 139 12.49 3.84 -28.58
N MET A 140 13.53 3.03 -28.84
CA MET A 140 14.91 3.50 -28.85
C MET A 140 15.23 4.25 -30.16
N GLN A 141 15.47 5.56 -30.08
CA GLN A 141 15.86 6.37 -31.24
C GLN A 141 17.33 6.09 -31.64
N GLN A 142 17.55 5.61 -32.85
CA GLN A 142 18.91 5.39 -33.38
C GLN A 142 19.49 6.74 -33.88
N LYS A 143 20.70 7.09 -33.43
CA LYS A 143 21.42 8.27 -33.95
C LYS A 143 21.74 8.03 -35.44
N GLY A 144 21.25 8.91 -36.33
CA GLY A 144 21.64 8.95 -37.74
C GLY A 144 20.57 8.68 -38.79
N GLN A 145 19.29 8.52 -38.45
CA GLN A 145 18.23 8.42 -39.46
C GLN A 145 17.42 9.72 -39.58
N GLN A 146 17.64 10.41 -40.71
CA GLN A 146 16.57 11.15 -41.38
C GLN A 146 15.44 10.18 -41.72
N GLN A 147 14.21 10.66 -41.57
CA GLN A 147 12.95 9.98 -41.88
C GLN A 147 12.96 9.32 -43.27
N GLN A 148 13.36 8.06 -43.37
CA GLN A 148 13.08 7.25 -44.56
C GLN A 148 12.28 6.02 -44.17
N GLN A 149 11.01 6.08 -44.58
CA GLN A 149 10.00 5.04 -44.68
C GLN A 149 9.85 4.16 -43.43
N GLN A 150 8.96 4.62 -42.56
CA GLN A 150 8.16 3.77 -41.67
C GLN A 150 7.50 2.67 -42.52
N GLN A 151 8.16 1.53 -42.71
CA GLN A 151 7.39 0.30 -42.72
C GLN A 151 6.79 0.21 -41.31
N GLU A 152 5.46 0.23 -41.22
CA GLU A 152 4.69 -0.03 -40.01
C GLU A 152 5.11 -1.40 -39.44
N GLN A 153 6.23 -1.44 -38.72
CA GLN A 153 6.58 -2.56 -37.89
C GLN A 153 5.55 -2.54 -36.77
N GLN A 154 4.61 -3.50 -36.81
CA GLN A 154 3.60 -3.71 -35.78
C GLN A 154 4.22 -3.52 -34.40
N VAL A 155 4.01 -2.34 -33.82
CA VAL A 155 4.46 -2.05 -32.47
C VAL A 155 3.69 -3.03 -31.61
N SER A 156 4.42 -3.98 -31.04
CA SER A 156 3.82 -4.97 -30.15
C SER A 156 3.11 -4.27 -29.00
N GLN A 157 2.10 -4.95 -28.45
CA GLN A 157 1.19 -4.41 -27.45
C GLN A 157 1.91 -3.69 -26.29
N CYS A 158 1.27 -2.66 -25.75
CA CYS A 158 1.85 -1.79 -24.70
C CYS A 158 3.28 -1.28 -25.00
N GLY A 159 3.58 -0.94 -26.27
CA GLY A 159 4.89 -0.42 -26.66
C GLY A 159 6.02 -1.47 -26.58
N GLY A 160 5.67 -2.76 -26.70
CA GLY A 160 6.61 -3.88 -26.66
C GLY A 160 7.17 -4.22 -25.29
N PHE A 161 6.47 -3.85 -24.21
CA PHE A 161 6.91 -4.12 -22.85
C PHE A 161 7.26 -5.60 -22.62
N SER A 162 6.41 -6.53 -23.07
CA SER A 162 6.63 -7.97 -22.85
C SER A 162 7.90 -8.49 -23.53
N ARG A 163 8.36 -7.85 -24.62
CA ARG A 163 9.64 -8.16 -25.27
C ARG A 163 10.82 -7.58 -24.49
N SER A 164 10.72 -6.31 -24.11
CA SER A 164 11.71 -5.65 -23.23
C SER A 164 11.90 -6.43 -21.93
N TYR A 165 10.81 -6.87 -21.30
CA TYR A 165 10.85 -7.62 -20.04
C TYR A 165 11.50 -9.00 -20.21
N ARG A 166 11.24 -9.72 -21.30
CA ARG A 166 11.93 -10.98 -21.61
C ARG A 166 13.42 -10.77 -21.82
N CYS A 167 13.80 -9.70 -22.52
CA CYS A 167 15.20 -9.29 -22.72
C CYS A 167 15.88 -8.96 -21.37
N CYS A 168 15.27 -8.13 -20.53
CA CYS A 168 15.78 -7.80 -19.19
C CYS A 168 15.84 -9.04 -18.29
N SER A 169 14.89 -9.96 -18.41
CA SER A 169 14.87 -11.20 -17.64
C SER A 169 16.03 -12.12 -18.00
N ASP A 170 16.35 -12.25 -19.28
CA ASP A 170 17.52 -13.00 -19.75
C ASP A 170 18.83 -12.37 -19.27
N PHE A 171 18.93 -11.03 -19.26
CA PHE A 171 20.08 -10.31 -18.72
C PHE A 171 20.33 -10.64 -17.25
N TYR A 172 19.28 -10.60 -16.44
CA TYR A 172 19.36 -10.89 -15.00
C TYR A 172 19.40 -12.39 -14.67
N GLY A 173 19.26 -13.28 -15.66
CA GLY A 173 19.21 -14.72 -15.45
C GLY A 173 17.99 -15.18 -14.65
N ILE A 174 16.88 -14.45 -14.74
CA ILE A 174 15.64 -14.74 -14.01
C ILE A 174 14.63 -15.46 -14.90
N GLN A 175 13.77 -16.28 -14.28
CA GLN A 175 12.67 -16.91 -14.98
C GLN A 175 11.60 -15.87 -15.35
N VAL A 176 11.26 -15.83 -16.64
CA VAL A 176 10.20 -14.99 -17.18
C VAL A 176 8.85 -15.46 -16.63
N ARG A 177 8.11 -14.51 -16.05
CA ARG A 177 6.70 -14.64 -15.71
C ARG A 177 5.84 -14.44 -16.97
N GLU A 178 5.36 -15.54 -17.55
CA GLU A 178 4.52 -15.49 -18.77
C GLU A 178 3.10 -15.00 -18.48
N ASP A 179 2.62 -15.15 -17.24
CA ASP A 179 1.38 -14.55 -16.75
C ASP A 179 1.44 -13.01 -16.81
N ILE A 180 2.54 -12.40 -16.34
CA ILE A 180 2.77 -10.93 -16.44
C ILE A 180 2.76 -10.48 -17.90
N CYS A 181 3.47 -11.22 -18.76
CA CYS A 181 3.51 -10.91 -20.19
C CYS A 181 2.10 -10.97 -20.79
N TRP A 182 1.34 -12.03 -20.49
CA TRP A 182 0.00 -12.22 -21.00
C TRP A 182 -0.97 -11.13 -20.51
N GLU A 183 -0.93 -10.75 -19.24
CA GLU A 183 -1.78 -9.69 -18.70
C GLU A 183 -1.48 -8.34 -19.33
N ILE A 184 -0.20 -7.98 -19.50
CA ILE A 184 0.17 -6.71 -20.15
C ILE A 184 -0.26 -6.69 -21.61
N ASP A 185 0.00 -7.77 -22.34
CA ASP A 185 -0.32 -7.87 -23.76
C ASP A 185 -1.86 -7.86 -24.00
N ASN A 186 -2.66 -8.46 -23.11
CA ASN A 186 -4.11 -8.64 -23.35
C ASN A 186 -5.04 -7.73 -22.53
N LEU A 187 -4.69 -7.40 -21.28
CA LEU A 187 -5.55 -6.63 -20.38
C LEU A 187 -5.18 -5.14 -20.34
N PHE A 188 -3.89 -4.81 -20.34
CA PHE A 188 -3.46 -3.42 -20.18
C PHE A 188 -3.81 -2.58 -21.40
N GLU A 189 -3.59 -3.11 -22.60
CA GLU A 189 -3.97 -2.39 -23.82
C GLU A 189 -5.49 -2.29 -23.98
N ALA A 190 -6.22 -3.38 -23.73
CA ALA A 190 -7.67 -3.41 -23.84
C ALA A 190 -8.37 -2.44 -22.88
N ASN A 191 -7.83 -2.25 -21.68
CA ASN A 191 -8.36 -1.34 -20.66
C ASN A 191 -7.65 0.03 -20.64
N ASN A 192 -6.75 0.30 -21.59
CA ASN A 192 -5.95 1.53 -21.66
C ASN A 192 -5.22 1.86 -20.34
N ILE A 193 -4.67 0.84 -19.68
CA ILE A 193 -3.91 0.98 -18.43
C ILE A 193 -2.53 1.53 -18.76
N LYS A 194 -2.20 2.69 -18.16
CA LYS A 194 -0.93 3.42 -18.35
C LYS A 194 -0.04 3.44 -17.11
N ASP A 195 -0.52 2.87 -16.00
CA ASP A 195 0.23 2.72 -14.77
C ASP A 195 0.75 1.29 -14.65
N LEU A 196 2.08 1.14 -14.55
CA LEU A 196 2.68 -0.15 -14.21
C LEU A 196 2.79 -0.24 -12.70
N ASN A 197 1.81 -0.88 -12.08
CA ASN A 197 1.82 -1.14 -10.64
C ASN A 197 2.45 -2.50 -10.33
N LEU A 198 3.56 -2.49 -9.59
CA LEU A 198 4.30 -3.68 -9.17
C LEU A 198 3.69 -4.39 -7.95
N SER A 199 2.61 -3.84 -7.39
CA SER A 199 1.93 -4.35 -6.20
C SER A 199 0.56 -4.99 -6.50
N ASP A 200 0.05 -4.90 -7.74
CA ASP A 200 -1.31 -5.37 -8.11
C ASP A 200 -1.36 -6.83 -8.61
N TRP A 201 -0.27 -7.57 -8.47
CA TRP A 201 -0.16 -8.93 -9.02
C TRP A 201 -0.68 -9.99 -8.04
N PRO A 202 -1.47 -10.99 -8.49
CA PRO A 202 -1.99 -12.06 -7.62
C PRO A 202 -0.88 -12.80 -6.87
N GLU A 203 0.21 -13.08 -7.57
CA GLU A 203 1.48 -13.51 -6.99
C GLU A 203 2.50 -12.38 -7.15
N PRO A 204 3.03 -11.81 -6.06
CA PRO A 204 3.95 -10.68 -6.16
C PRO A 204 5.24 -11.09 -6.89
N PRO A 205 5.73 -10.28 -7.84
CA PRO A 205 7.01 -10.57 -8.48
C PRO A 205 8.14 -10.55 -7.45
N THR A 206 9.16 -11.37 -7.67
CA THR A 206 10.38 -11.32 -6.86
C THR A 206 11.09 -9.98 -7.04
N PRO A 207 11.95 -9.54 -6.10
CA PRO A 207 12.68 -8.29 -6.24
C PRO A 207 13.46 -8.18 -7.56
N SER A 208 14.06 -9.28 -8.03
CA SER A 208 14.77 -9.33 -9.30
C SER A 208 13.84 -9.27 -10.52
N GLN A 209 12.65 -9.88 -10.44
CA GLN A 209 11.61 -9.74 -11.46
C GLN A 209 11.08 -8.30 -11.53
N GLY A 210 10.77 -7.69 -10.38
CA GLY A 210 10.33 -6.30 -10.32
C GLY A 210 11.38 -5.33 -10.88
N ARG A 211 12.67 -5.57 -10.58
CA ARG A 211 13.78 -4.85 -11.19
C ARG A 211 13.80 -4.97 -12.72
N ALA A 212 13.66 -6.19 -13.24
CA ALA A 212 13.60 -6.41 -14.70
C ALA A 212 12.39 -5.73 -15.35
N MET A 213 11.25 -5.67 -14.65
CA MET A 213 10.06 -4.95 -15.11
C MET A 213 10.29 -3.43 -15.15
N ILE A 214 10.97 -2.86 -14.15
CA ILE A 214 11.37 -1.44 -14.15
C ILE A 214 12.30 -1.16 -15.33
N ASP A 215 13.37 -1.94 -15.50
CA ASP A 215 14.34 -1.69 -16.57
C ASP A 215 13.73 -1.83 -17.97
N ALA A 216 12.70 -2.67 -18.12
CA ALA A 216 11.94 -2.79 -19.37
C ALA A 216 11.26 -1.49 -19.79
N LEU A 217 11.04 -0.54 -18.87
CA LEU A 217 10.48 0.77 -19.15
C LEU A 217 11.46 1.76 -19.78
N LYS A 218 12.77 1.48 -19.78
CA LYS A 218 13.82 2.44 -20.20
C LYS A 218 13.51 3.16 -21.52
N TYR A 219 13.05 2.43 -22.53
CA TYR A 219 12.66 2.97 -23.84
C TYR A 219 11.17 2.83 -24.16
N ASN A 220 10.36 2.42 -23.18
CA ASN A 220 8.93 2.19 -23.40
C ASN A 220 8.19 3.53 -23.61
N GLN A 221 7.27 3.55 -24.57
CA GLN A 221 6.48 4.73 -24.95
C GLN A 221 4.98 4.59 -24.60
N TRP A 222 4.60 3.53 -23.88
CA TRP A 222 3.22 3.26 -23.50
C TRP A 222 2.90 3.73 -22.09
N PHE A 223 3.71 3.31 -21.10
CA PHE A 223 3.48 3.60 -19.69
C PHE A 223 3.82 5.05 -19.35
N GLU A 224 2.92 5.69 -18.60
CA GLU A 224 3.03 7.08 -18.15
C GLU A 224 3.27 7.17 -16.64
N SER A 225 3.07 6.06 -15.92
CA SER A 225 3.20 5.97 -14.47
C SER A 225 3.84 4.65 -14.05
N ILE A 226 4.61 4.70 -12.97
CA ILE A 226 5.11 3.53 -12.27
C ILE A 226 4.76 3.62 -10.79
N THR A 227 4.18 2.55 -10.27
CA THR A 227 3.76 2.43 -8.88
C THR A 227 4.46 1.23 -8.23
N VAL A 228 5.11 1.48 -7.10
CA VAL A 228 5.73 0.48 -6.24
C VAL A 228 5.28 0.78 -4.82
N PHE A 229 4.53 -0.13 -4.23
CA PHE A 229 4.14 -0.04 -2.83
C PHE A 229 4.53 -1.32 -2.09
N ASN A 230 5.46 -1.20 -1.15
CA ASN A 230 5.88 -2.31 -0.31
C ASN A 230 4.89 -2.51 0.86
N ASN A 231 3.99 -3.47 0.71
CA ASN A 231 3.27 -4.15 1.78
C ASN A 231 3.75 -5.61 1.92
N PRO A 232 3.34 -6.36 2.98
CA PRO A 232 3.76 -7.76 3.16
C PRO A 232 3.50 -8.69 1.98
N SER A 233 2.52 -8.35 1.12
CA SER A 233 2.09 -9.13 -0.06
C SER A 233 2.55 -8.55 -1.40
N SER A 234 3.56 -7.68 -1.42
CA SER A 234 4.01 -6.96 -2.64
C SER A 234 5.49 -7.14 -2.96
N CYS A 235 5.91 -6.64 -4.12
CA CYS A 235 7.28 -6.74 -4.62
C CYS A 235 8.25 -5.80 -3.89
N LYS A 236 9.18 -6.37 -3.09
CA LYS A 236 10.17 -5.62 -2.29
C LYS A 236 11.44 -5.27 -3.06
N ILE A 237 11.44 -4.17 -3.79
CA ILE A 237 12.52 -3.83 -4.75
C ILE A 237 13.77 -3.20 -4.08
N GLY A 238 13.63 -2.58 -2.90
CA GLY A 238 14.75 -2.03 -2.12
C GLY A 238 15.59 -0.98 -2.88
N ASN A 239 16.87 -0.85 -2.54
CA ASN A 239 17.80 0.10 -3.17
C ASN A 239 18.02 -0.20 -4.67
N ASP A 240 18.13 -1.47 -5.06
CA ASP A 240 18.34 -1.89 -6.46
C ASP A 240 17.21 -1.41 -7.40
N GLY A 241 15.97 -1.39 -6.88
CA GLY A 241 14.82 -0.83 -7.58
C GLY A 241 14.98 0.65 -7.86
N ILE A 242 15.43 1.44 -6.87
CA ILE A 242 15.66 2.87 -7.02
C ILE A 242 16.72 3.14 -8.08
N HIS A 243 17.85 2.44 -8.05
CA HIS A 243 18.90 2.59 -9.08
C HIS A 243 18.37 2.29 -10.49
N SER A 244 17.46 1.33 -10.62
CA SER A 244 16.84 0.98 -11.89
C SER A 244 15.87 2.09 -12.34
N ILE A 245 15.08 2.64 -11.43
CA ILE A 245 14.21 3.81 -11.70
C ILE A 245 15.03 5.02 -12.12
N THR A 246 16.13 5.32 -11.42
CA THR A 246 17.09 6.40 -11.75
C THR A 246 17.57 6.27 -13.20
N ARG A 247 18.00 5.07 -13.63
CA ARG A 247 18.43 4.81 -15.02
C ARG A 247 17.30 4.94 -16.04
N VAL A 248 16.09 4.54 -15.67
CA VAL A 248 14.91 4.69 -16.53
C VAL A 248 14.61 6.18 -16.72
N LEU A 249 14.61 6.98 -15.66
CA LEU A 249 14.33 8.41 -15.71
C LEU A 249 15.32 9.22 -16.56
N GLU A 250 16.57 8.78 -16.64
CA GLU A 250 17.59 9.42 -17.50
C GLU A 250 17.30 9.31 -19.00
N THR A 251 16.47 8.35 -19.41
CA THR A 251 16.26 8.01 -20.83
C THR A 251 14.81 8.02 -21.27
N ASN A 252 13.89 7.65 -20.38
CA ASN A 252 12.47 7.60 -20.64
C ASN A 252 11.89 9.02 -20.71
N LYS A 253 11.05 9.26 -21.71
CA LYS A 253 10.43 10.58 -21.98
C LYS A 253 8.90 10.57 -21.81
N LYS A 254 8.35 9.50 -21.26
CA LYS A 254 6.91 9.24 -21.19
C LYS A 254 6.39 9.14 -19.77
N ILE A 255 7.22 8.66 -18.84
CA ILE A 255 6.88 8.58 -17.42
C ILE A 255 6.72 10.00 -16.87
N SER A 256 5.50 10.29 -16.40
CA SER A 256 5.13 11.57 -15.80
C SER A 256 4.69 11.47 -14.34
N LYS A 257 4.46 10.25 -13.85
CA LYS A 257 4.12 9.96 -12.46
C LYS A 257 4.98 8.84 -11.90
N ILE A 258 5.46 9.03 -10.69
CA ILE A 258 6.18 8.01 -9.92
C ILE A 258 5.57 7.92 -8.52
N THR A 259 5.20 6.71 -8.12
CA THR A 259 4.73 6.40 -6.77
C THR A 259 5.61 5.32 -6.17
N LEU A 260 6.42 5.71 -5.19
CA LEU A 260 7.40 4.86 -4.50
C LEU A 260 7.09 4.87 -3.02
N GLN A 261 6.24 3.96 -2.56
CA GLN A 261 5.77 3.94 -1.20
C GLN A 261 6.41 2.80 -0.40
N ASN A 262 6.99 3.13 0.75
CA ASN A 262 7.60 2.18 1.68
C ASN A 262 8.70 1.27 1.08
N ILE A 263 9.46 1.73 0.08
CA ILE A 263 10.42 0.91 -0.69
C ILE A 263 11.58 0.35 0.18
N ASN A 264 11.76 0.88 1.40
CA ASN A 264 12.83 0.50 2.33
C ASN A 264 14.23 0.70 1.71
N ALA A 265 14.40 1.76 0.92
CA ALA A 265 15.63 2.12 0.21
C ALA A 265 16.42 3.24 0.91
N ARG A 266 16.78 3.05 2.19
CA ARG A 266 17.36 4.11 3.03
C ARG A 266 18.62 4.77 2.46
N GLU A 267 19.51 3.96 1.86
CA GLU A 267 20.79 4.45 1.33
C GLU A 267 20.59 5.24 0.03
N SER A 268 19.62 4.85 -0.81
CA SER A 268 19.36 5.55 -2.08
C SER A 268 18.81 6.97 -1.90
N TRP A 269 18.22 7.30 -0.75
CA TRP A 269 17.70 8.65 -0.48
C TRP A 269 18.79 9.66 -0.11
N ILE A 270 19.99 9.20 0.22
CA ILE A 270 21.14 10.05 0.57
C ILE A 270 22.18 10.14 -0.56
N THR A 271 21.93 9.52 -1.71
CA THR A 271 22.80 9.61 -2.89
C THR A 271 22.35 10.76 -3.80
N PRO A 272 23.23 11.73 -4.14
CA PRO A 272 22.89 12.84 -5.04
C PRO A 272 22.43 12.35 -6.42
N GLU A 273 22.96 11.23 -6.89
CA GLU A 273 22.63 10.63 -8.19
C GLU A 273 21.14 10.37 -8.34
N THR A 274 20.48 9.85 -7.30
CA THR A 274 19.03 9.59 -7.30
C THR A 274 18.24 10.87 -7.56
N TRP A 275 18.57 11.94 -6.83
CA TRP A 275 17.89 13.24 -6.91
C TRP A 275 18.18 13.98 -8.21
N MET A 276 19.41 13.89 -8.72
CA MET A 276 19.77 14.47 -10.01
C MET A 276 19.00 13.83 -11.17
N SER A 277 18.84 12.50 -11.20
CA SER A 277 18.08 11.85 -12.28
C SER A 277 16.60 12.20 -12.25
N LEU A 278 16.01 12.43 -11.07
CA LEU A 278 14.68 13.03 -10.92
C LEU A 278 14.63 14.47 -11.49
N ALA A 279 15.68 15.27 -11.29
CA ALA A 279 15.76 16.63 -11.83
C ALA A 279 15.87 16.69 -13.35
N PHE A 280 16.63 15.77 -13.95
CA PHE A 280 16.82 15.70 -15.41
C PHE A 280 15.58 15.20 -16.16
N SER A 281 14.68 14.49 -15.48
CA SER A 281 13.44 14.02 -16.07
C SER A 281 12.40 15.14 -16.16
N ASN A 282 12.46 15.93 -17.23
CA ASN A 282 11.53 17.05 -17.48
C ASN A 282 10.06 16.67 -17.74
N TYR A 283 9.76 15.38 -17.78
CA TYR A 283 8.42 14.83 -18.00
C TYR A 283 7.69 14.52 -16.69
N LEU A 284 8.42 14.52 -15.57
CA LEU A 284 7.89 14.11 -14.27
C LEU A 284 7.09 15.25 -13.64
N HIS A 285 5.81 15.01 -13.39
CA HIS A 285 4.88 16.00 -12.85
C HIS A 285 4.34 15.61 -11.47
N THR A 286 4.31 14.31 -11.16
CA THR A 286 3.78 13.77 -9.90
C THR A 286 4.79 12.83 -9.27
N VAL A 287 5.16 13.12 -8.03
CA VAL A 287 6.10 12.31 -7.26
C VAL A 287 5.53 12.01 -5.89
N ASP A 288 5.37 10.73 -5.59
CA ASP A 288 4.95 10.24 -4.28
C ASP A 288 6.06 9.36 -3.70
N LEU A 289 6.67 9.81 -2.61
CA LEU A 289 7.70 9.10 -1.86
C LEU A 289 7.24 8.76 -0.45
N SER A 290 5.92 8.69 -0.22
CA SER A 290 5.38 8.52 1.13
C SER A 290 5.79 7.21 1.79
N ASN A 291 5.79 7.21 3.13
CA ASN A 291 6.19 6.07 3.97
C ASN A 291 7.65 5.61 3.76
N ASN A 292 8.54 6.45 3.24
CA ASN A 292 9.98 6.13 3.15
C ASN A 292 10.77 6.88 4.22
N SER A 293 11.69 6.22 4.92
CA SER A 293 12.62 6.90 5.84
C SER A 293 13.67 7.72 5.07
N ILE A 294 13.28 8.91 4.59
CA ILE A 294 14.16 9.88 3.91
C ILE A 294 14.95 10.67 4.97
N GLU A 295 14.28 11.05 6.07
CA GLU A 295 14.85 11.81 7.18
C GLU A 295 15.39 13.20 6.78
N ASP A 296 15.85 14.00 7.74
CA ASP A 296 16.36 15.35 7.47
C ASP A 296 17.56 15.36 6.52
N ARG A 297 18.42 14.34 6.60
CA ARG A 297 19.59 14.21 5.75
C ARG A 297 19.22 13.95 4.30
N GLY A 298 18.28 13.04 4.03
CA GLY A 298 17.81 12.79 2.66
C GLY A 298 17.08 14.01 2.08
N VAL A 299 16.29 14.72 2.90
CA VAL A 299 15.62 15.96 2.47
C VAL A 299 16.61 17.07 2.13
N GLN A 300 17.77 17.13 2.78
CA GLN A 300 18.81 18.09 2.42
C GLN A 300 19.29 17.89 0.97
N PHE A 301 19.56 16.65 0.55
CA PHE A 301 19.94 16.32 -0.83
C PHE A 301 18.76 16.49 -1.80
N LEU A 302 17.56 16.07 -1.39
CA LEU A 302 16.33 16.32 -2.14
C LEU A 302 16.18 17.81 -2.48
N CYS A 303 16.39 18.70 -1.52
CA CYS A 303 16.33 20.15 -1.73
C CYS A 303 17.47 20.67 -2.61
N ASN A 304 18.71 20.24 -2.34
CA ASN A 304 19.90 20.78 -2.97
C ASN A 304 20.13 20.28 -4.40
N ASP A 305 19.76 19.04 -4.70
CA ASP A 305 20.06 18.38 -5.97
C ASP A 305 18.83 18.31 -6.88
N TRP A 306 17.65 18.02 -6.32
CA TRP A 306 16.41 17.94 -7.10
C TRP A 306 15.66 19.26 -7.12
N LEU A 307 15.07 19.69 -6.00
CA LEU A 307 14.10 20.78 -6.00
C LEU A 307 14.70 22.15 -6.38
N SER A 308 15.97 22.39 -6.10
CA SER A 308 16.69 23.59 -6.55
C SER A 308 16.92 23.62 -8.07
N SER A 309 17.11 22.44 -8.68
CA SER A 309 17.51 22.25 -10.08
C SER A 309 16.33 22.07 -11.04
N VAL A 310 15.14 21.76 -10.51
CA VAL A 310 13.92 21.58 -11.31
C VAL A 310 13.65 22.81 -12.16
N SER A 311 13.53 22.58 -13.47
CA SER A 311 13.27 23.60 -14.50
C SER A 311 12.01 23.33 -15.32
N HIS A 312 11.13 22.48 -14.81
CA HIS A 312 9.86 22.07 -15.42
C HIS A 312 8.73 22.08 -14.38
N GLU A 313 7.49 21.88 -14.82
CA GLU A 313 6.32 21.95 -13.94
C GLU A 313 6.19 20.71 -13.06
N ILE A 314 6.19 20.89 -11.74
CA ILE A 314 5.81 19.84 -10.78
C ILE A 314 4.46 20.19 -10.19
N HIS A 315 3.51 19.27 -10.31
CA HIS A 315 2.12 19.45 -9.92
C HIS A 315 1.79 18.82 -8.56
N SER A 316 2.44 17.72 -8.19
CA SER A 316 2.09 16.96 -7.00
C SER A 316 3.33 16.36 -6.35
N ILE A 317 3.52 16.64 -5.06
CA ILE A 317 4.58 16.06 -4.23
C ILE A 317 3.96 15.48 -2.96
N ASN A 318 4.20 14.19 -2.70
CA ASN A 318 3.82 13.53 -1.46
C ASN A 318 5.08 13.05 -0.71
N LEU A 319 5.32 13.64 0.46
CA LEU A 319 6.41 13.32 1.38
C LEU A 319 5.86 12.89 2.75
N SER A 320 4.64 12.34 2.79
CA SER A 320 4.02 11.92 4.05
C SER A 320 4.75 10.74 4.69
N LYS A 321 4.84 10.74 6.03
CA LYS A 321 5.46 9.69 6.86
C LYS A 321 6.90 9.39 6.43
N CYS A 322 7.66 10.42 6.11
CA CYS A 322 9.04 10.29 5.65
C CYS A 322 10.11 10.40 6.75
N GLY A 323 9.67 10.55 8.01
CA GLY A 323 10.57 10.74 9.15
C GLY A 323 11.28 12.09 9.14
N ILE A 324 10.73 13.09 8.45
CA ILE A 324 11.34 14.42 8.31
C ILE A 324 11.10 15.21 9.60
N GLY A 325 12.16 15.81 10.14
CA GLY A 325 12.14 16.69 11.29
C GLY A 325 11.99 18.17 10.92
N LYS A 326 12.08 19.03 11.93
CA LYS A 326 11.92 20.47 11.77
C LYS A 326 12.95 21.09 10.82
N GLN A 327 14.20 20.60 10.85
CA GLN A 327 15.27 21.18 10.04
C GLN A 327 15.08 20.84 8.56
N GLY A 328 14.71 19.59 8.26
CA GLY A 328 14.39 19.15 6.91
C GLY A 328 13.18 19.89 6.33
N LEU A 329 12.09 20.02 7.10
CA LEU A 329 10.89 20.74 6.65
C LEU A 329 11.14 22.24 6.47
N SER A 330 11.90 22.89 7.36
CA SER A 330 12.28 24.30 7.20
C SER A 330 13.07 24.51 5.90
N ASN A 331 14.04 23.63 5.62
CA ASN A 331 14.81 23.68 4.37
C ASN A 331 13.90 23.45 3.16
N LEU A 332 13.00 22.47 3.22
CA LEU A 332 12.03 22.15 2.17
C LEU A 332 11.17 23.36 1.77
N PHE A 333 10.54 24.04 2.74
CA PHE A 333 9.69 25.20 2.46
C PHE A 333 10.49 26.39 1.91
N LYS A 334 11.71 26.61 2.40
CA LYS A 334 12.62 27.64 1.87
C LYS A 334 12.98 27.35 0.41
N THR A 335 13.33 26.12 0.07
CA THR A 335 13.64 25.72 -1.30
C THR A 335 12.43 25.81 -2.22
N PHE A 336 11.25 25.35 -1.79
CA PHE A 336 10.01 25.49 -2.57
C PHE A 336 9.67 26.94 -2.87
N LYS A 337 9.88 27.83 -1.90
CA LYS A 337 9.66 29.27 -2.09
C LYS A 337 10.65 29.88 -3.08
N GLN A 338 11.91 29.43 -3.07
CA GLN A 338 12.94 29.93 -3.97
C GLN A 338 12.74 29.46 -5.41
N ASN A 339 12.29 28.22 -5.63
CA ASN A 339 12.04 27.71 -6.97
C ASN A 339 10.65 28.14 -7.50
N LYS A 340 10.66 29.05 -8.50
CA LYS A 340 9.44 29.56 -9.16
C LYS A 340 8.67 28.51 -9.96
N TRP A 341 9.34 27.48 -10.47
CA TRP A 341 8.68 26.38 -11.20
C TRP A 341 7.81 25.54 -10.26
N ILE A 342 8.25 25.34 -9.02
CA ILE A 342 7.48 24.57 -8.03
C ILE A 342 6.43 25.45 -7.38
N SER A 343 6.81 26.57 -6.77
CA SER A 343 5.88 27.46 -6.03
C SER A 343 4.67 27.88 -6.86
N LYS A 344 4.84 28.16 -8.16
CA LYS A 344 3.73 28.60 -9.01
C LYS A 344 2.86 27.48 -9.57
N ASN A 345 3.35 26.24 -9.65
CA ASN A 345 2.66 25.16 -10.37
C ASN A 345 2.20 23.99 -9.49
N ILE A 346 2.70 23.90 -8.25
CA ILE A 346 2.29 22.85 -7.32
C ILE A 346 0.80 22.99 -7.00
N LYS A 347 0.05 21.90 -7.20
CA LYS A 347 -1.39 21.77 -6.98
C LYS A 347 -1.69 20.94 -5.73
N PHE A 348 -0.84 19.97 -5.42
CA PHE A 348 -0.93 19.08 -4.26
C PHE A 348 0.40 18.98 -3.53
N LEU A 349 0.38 19.15 -2.20
CA LEU A 349 1.51 18.91 -1.32
C LEU A 349 1.05 18.20 -0.04
N SER A 350 1.68 17.06 0.27
CA SER A 350 1.45 16.35 1.53
C SER A 350 2.76 16.17 2.29
N ILE A 351 2.75 16.61 3.55
CA ILE A 351 3.84 16.42 4.53
C ILE A 351 3.36 15.66 5.77
N SER A 352 2.16 15.08 5.72
CA SER A 352 1.51 14.41 6.85
C SER A 352 2.40 13.38 7.55
N GLY A 353 2.41 13.32 8.87
CA GLY A 353 3.17 12.34 9.65
C GLY A 353 4.67 12.62 9.76
N ASN A 354 5.11 13.85 9.47
CA ASN A 354 6.45 14.36 9.76
C ASN A 354 6.42 15.28 11.00
N ARG A 355 7.53 15.88 11.42
CA ARG A 355 7.57 16.77 12.60
C ARG A 355 7.81 18.22 12.19
N LEU A 356 6.74 19.00 12.14
CA LEU A 356 6.75 20.39 11.67
C LEU A 356 7.27 21.37 12.73
N GLU A 357 6.80 21.27 13.98
CA GLU A 357 7.22 22.15 15.09
C GLU A 357 7.25 23.65 14.67
N GLU A 358 8.39 24.34 14.82
CA GLU A 358 8.58 25.75 14.46
C GLU A 358 8.76 26.00 12.95
N ALA A 359 9.01 24.97 12.14
CA ALA A 359 9.12 25.10 10.69
C ALA A 359 7.80 25.50 10.01
N ALA A 360 6.70 25.49 10.77
CA ALA A 360 5.42 26.06 10.36
C ALA A 360 5.53 27.54 9.94
N ALA A 361 6.47 28.32 10.50
CA ALA A 361 6.67 29.71 10.08
C ALA A 361 7.11 29.80 8.61
N ASP A 362 8.10 29.00 8.21
CA ASP A 362 8.58 28.94 6.83
C ASP A 362 7.48 28.41 5.88
N MET A 363 6.72 27.40 6.33
CA MET A 363 5.55 26.87 5.63
C MET A 363 4.53 27.97 5.31
N VAL A 364 4.15 28.77 6.31
CA VAL A 364 3.18 29.86 6.13
C VAL A 364 3.66 30.85 5.08
N THR A 365 4.96 31.16 5.06
CA THR A 365 5.50 32.06 4.03
C THR A 365 5.54 31.43 2.63
N PHE A 366 5.73 30.12 2.53
CA PHE A 366 5.64 29.40 1.25
C PHE A 366 4.20 29.33 0.75
N LEU A 367 3.25 28.95 1.60
CA LEU A 367 1.84 28.84 1.25
C LEU A 367 1.25 30.18 0.79
N ALA A 368 1.72 31.28 1.38
CA ALA A 368 1.37 32.63 0.94
C ALA A 368 1.78 32.93 -0.51
N ASP A 369 2.87 32.32 -0.99
CA ASP A 369 3.47 32.52 -2.32
C ASP A 369 3.16 31.36 -3.29
N ALA A 370 2.24 30.46 -2.94
CA ALA A 370 1.87 29.28 -3.73
C ALA A 370 0.47 29.42 -4.37
N PRO A 371 0.31 30.16 -5.49
CA PRO A 371 -0.99 30.54 -6.04
C PRO A 371 -1.76 29.38 -6.67
N SER A 372 -1.11 28.28 -7.02
CA SER A 372 -1.76 27.12 -7.67
C SER A 372 -2.10 25.97 -6.70
N LEU A 373 -1.72 26.09 -5.42
CA LEU A 373 -1.90 25.02 -4.46
C LEU A 373 -3.38 24.88 -4.09
N ARG A 374 -3.97 23.74 -4.42
CA ARG A 374 -5.39 23.44 -4.19
C ARG A 374 -5.63 22.58 -2.98
N GLN A 375 -4.70 21.65 -2.70
CA GLN A 375 -4.77 20.71 -1.60
C GLN A 375 -3.45 20.68 -0.84
N PHE A 376 -3.54 20.91 0.47
CA PHE A 376 -2.41 20.83 1.38
C PHE A 376 -2.73 19.89 2.54
N GLU A 377 -1.84 18.96 2.83
CA GLU A 377 -2.02 17.98 3.89
C GLU A 377 -0.85 18.03 4.87
N MET A 378 -1.19 18.23 6.14
CA MET A 378 -0.24 18.24 7.25
C MET A 378 -0.81 17.49 8.46
N ALA A 379 -1.47 16.36 8.23
CA ALA A 379 -2.02 15.53 9.28
C ALA A 379 -0.91 14.97 10.18
N ASN A 380 -1.11 14.90 11.50
CA ASN A 380 -0.14 14.38 12.47
C ASN A 380 1.27 15.00 12.34
N CYS A 381 1.34 16.32 12.14
CA CYS A 381 2.59 17.06 11.96
C CYS A 381 3.12 17.74 13.22
N LEU A 382 2.33 17.81 14.29
CA LEU A 382 2.69 18.45 15.57
C LEU A 382 3.25 19.88 15.39
N PRO A 383 2.51 20.81 14.73
CA PRO A 383 2.95 22.18 14.59
C PRO A 383 3.01 22.91 15.93
N THR A 384 3.95 23.86 16.04
CA THR A 384 3.84 24.91 17.05
C THR A 384 2.82 25.93 16.58
N TRP A 385 1.62 25.95 17.18
CA TRP A 385 0.50 26.80 16.73
C TRP A 385 0.83 28.29 16.66
N SER A 386 1.64 28.82 17.58
CA SER A 386 2.08 30.22 17.54
C SER A 386 2.94 30.55 16.31
N SER A 387 3.63 29.56 15.73
CA SER A 387 4.41 29.70 14.50
C SER A 387 3.53 29.68 13.23
N LEU A 388 2.26 29.24 13.33
CA LEU A 388 1.31 29.32 12.21
C LEU A 388 0.79 30.73 11.98
N LYS A 389 0.91 31.60 12.99
CA LYS A 389 0.45 32.98 12.90
C LYS A 389 1.14 33.70 11.73
N PRO A 390 0.40 34.12 10.70
CA PRO A 390 1.00 34.78 9.56
C PRO A 390 1.61 36.11 9.97
N SER A 391 2.80 36.41 9.46
CA SER A 391 3.44 37.71 9.70
C SER A 391 2.63 38.83 9.07
N ASN A 392 2.66 40.03 9.68
CA ASN A 392 1.94 41.21 9.19
C ASN A 392 2.32 41.60 7.74
N SER A 393 3.46 41.12 7.22
CA SER A 393 3.91 41.32 5.85
C SER A 393 3.13 40.52 4.79
N ILE A 394 2.39 39.47 5.17
CA ILE A 394 1.70 38.53 4.26
C ILE A 394 0.33 39.09 3.75
N GLN A 395 0.11 40.41 3.85
CA GLN A 395 -1.14 41.07 3.46
C GLN A 395 -1.37 41.21 1.94
N ARG A 396 -0.39 40.89 1.09
CA ARG A 396 -0.52 41.04 -0.37
C ARG A 396 -1.36 39.89 -0.97
N SER A 397 -2.49 40.30 -1.54
CA SER A 397 -3.48 39.57 -2.38
C SER A 397 -4.07 38.27 -1.81
N LYS A 398 -5.16 38.38 -1.02
CA LYS A 398 -6.05 37.24 -0.70
C LYS A 398 -6.64 36.58 -1.96
N GLU A 399 -6.74 37.35 -3.05
CA GLU A 399 -7.36 36.96 -4.32
C GLU A 399 -6.61 35.88 -5.10
N THR A 400 -5.31 35.65 -4.81
CA THR A 400 -4.50 34.63 -5.50
C THR A 400 -4.46 33.29 -4.77
N ARG A 401 -5.07 33.17 -3.58
CA ARG A 401 -5.00 31.97 -2.74
C ARG A 401 -6.17 31.04 -3.04
N ILE A 402 -5.86 29.83 -3.52
CA ILE A 402 -6.87 28.88 -4.01
C ILE A 402 -6.91 27.56 -3.23
N ILE A 403 -6.27 27.50 -2.06
CA ILE A 403 -6.31 26.31 -1.20
C ILE A 403 -7.78 26.03 -0.87
N SER A 404 -8.27 24.91 -1.39
CA SER A 404 -9.65 24.47 -1.32
C SER A 404 -9.83 23.29 -0.37
N LYS A 405 -8.76 22.49 -0.20
CA LYS A 405 -8.73 21.33 0.69
C LYS A 405 -7.54 21.43 1.65
N LEU A 406 -7.81 21.26 2.93
CA LEU A 406 -6.81 21.31 3.98
C LEU A 406 -7.01 20.17 4.98
N ASP A 407 -5.99 19.34 5.15
CA ASP A 407 -5.97 18.30 6.16
C ASP A 407 -5.06 18.68 7.33
N LEU A 408 -5.66 18.90 8.49
CA LEU A 408 -5.02 19.22 9.77
C LEU A 408 -5.20 18.10 10.80
N SER A 409 -5.72 16.94 10.40
CA SER A 409 -6.11 15.87 11.32
C SER A 409 -4.95 15.41 12.22
N GLY A 410 -5.26 15.05 13.46
CA GLY A 410 -4.26 14.59 14.44
C GLY A 410 -3.33 15.66 15.00
N ASN A 411 -3.43 16.92 14.56
CA ASN A 411 -2.72 18.04 15.18
C ASN A 411 -3.52 18.55 16.37
N ARG A 412 -3.10 18.14 17.58
CA ARG A 412 -3.84 18.44 18.80
C ARG A 412 -3.74 19.91 19.20
N LEU A 413 -4.89 20.57 19.34
CA LEU A 413 -5.05 21.96 19.80
C LEU A 413 -5.02 22.08 21.33
N ASN A 414 -5.30 20.98 22.03
CA ASN A 414 -5.26 20.89 23.50
C ASN A 414 -3.87 20.57 24.05
N LEU A 415 -2.81 20.59 23.23
CA LEU A 415 -1.43 20.44 23.67
C LEU A 415 -0.68 21.77 23.67
N ALA A 416 0.15 21.97 24.68
CA ALA A 416 1.09 23.07 24.77
C ALA A 416 2.35 22.76 23.93
N PRO A 417 3.15 23.79 23.60
CA PRO A 417 4.48 23.57 23.01
C PRO A 417 5.29 22.59 23.89
N GLY A 418 5.74 21.48 23.32
CA GLY A 418 6.42 20.40 24.06
C GLY A 418 5.56 19.19 24.44
N GLY A 419 4.26 19.19 24.10
CA GLY A 419 3.41 17.99 24.15
C GLY A 419 2.70 17.71 25.48
N SER A 420 2.80 18.61 26.46
CA SER A 420 1.99 18.56 27.68
C SER A 420 0.56 19.05 27.42
N LEU A 421 -0.40 18.66 28.27
CA LEU A 421 -1.78 19.14 28.16
C LEU A 421 -1.80 20.67 28.36
N ALA A 422 -2.31 21.39 27.36
CA ALA A 422 -2.47 22.83 27.41
C ALA A 422 -3.48 23.21 28.50
N ASN A 423 -3.20 24.31 29.19
CA ASN A 423 -4.25 24.99 29.94
C ASN A 423 -5.27 25.62 28.97
N LYS A 424 -6.42 26.02 29.51
CA LYS A 424 -7.50 26.64 28.72
C LYS A 424 -7.03 27.83 27.87
N GLN A 425 -6.19 28.70 28.43
CA GLN A 425 -5.67 29.89 27.74
C GLN A 425 -4.80 29.54 26.54
N ILE A 426 -3.91 28.54 26.66
CA ILE A 426 -3.05 28.08 25.56
C ILE A 426 -3.90 27.42 24.47
N SER A 427 -4.90 26.63 24.84
CA SER A 427 -5.79 26.00 23.86
C SER A 427 -6.64 27.04 23.08
N GLU A 428 -7.14 28.07 23.77
CA GLU A 428 -7.82 29.20 23.13
C GLU A 428 -6.86 29.99 22.22
N GLN A 429 -5.62 30.20 22.65
CA GLN A 429 -4.60 30.85 21.83
C GLN A 429 -4.25 30.04 20.57
N ASN A 430 -4.08 28.72 20.70
CA ASN A 430 -3.84 27.82 19.58
C ASN A 430 -4.99 27.90 18.55
N ALA A 431 -6.23 27.96 19.02
CA ALA A 431 -7.41 28.11 18.16
C ALA A 431 -7.45 29.48 17.47
N ASN A 432 -7.06 30.56 18.17
CA ASN A 432 -6.93 31.90 17.59
C ASN A 432 -5.85 31.95 16.50
N ASP A 433 -4.71 31.31 16.73
CA ASP A 433 -3.61 31.27 15.75
C ASP A 433 -3.99 30.44 14.52
N LEU A 434 -4.67 29.31 14.70
CA LEU A 434 -5.26 28.54 13.59
C LEU A 434 -6.31 29.37 12.83
N SER A 435 -7.18 30.07 13.55
CA SER A 435 -8.22 30.93 12.96
C SER A 435 -7.60 32.04 12.09
N ALA A 436 -6.53 32.68 12.57
CA ALA A 436 -5.77 33.68 11.80
C ALA A 436 -5.08 33.07 10.56
N PHE A 437 -4.53 31.86 10.69
CA PHE A 437 -3.95 31.12 9.57
C PHE A 437 -5.00 30.84 8.49
N LEU A 438 -6.17 30.31 8.85
CA LEU A 438 -7.25 29.99 7.92
C LEU A 438 -7.75 31.25 7.20
N GLN A 439 -7.97 32.34 7.94
CA GLN A 439 -8.49 33.59 7.39
C GLN A 439 -7.53 34.26 6.38
N LEU A 440 -6.22 34.14 6.60
CA LEU A 440 -5.23 34.75 5.72
C LEU A 440 -4.79 33.78 4.63
N ILE A 441 -4.35 32.56 4.96
CA ILE A 441 -3.70 31.63 4.03
C ILE A 441 -4.71 30.83 3.21
N ALA A 442 -5.83 30.41 3.80
CA ALA A 442 -6.84 29.57 3.14
C ALA A 442 -8.26 30.20 3.17
N PRO A 443 -8.45 31.43 2.65
CA PRO A 443 -9.74 32.13 2.73
C PRO A 443 -10.85 31.46 1.89
N ASN A 444 -10.49 30.68 0.87
CA ASN A 444 -11.40 30.02 -0.07
C ASN A 444 -11.58 28.52 0.24
N LEU A 445 -11.37 28.11 1.49
CA LEU A 445 -11.43 26.72 1.90
C LEU A 445 -12.84 26.14 1.74
N ALA A 446 -12.92 25.01 1.06
CA ALA A 446 -14.16 24.27 0.82
C ALA A 446 -14.21 22.95 1.59
N ASP A 447 -13.06 22.36 1.93
CA ASP A 447 -12.93 21.08 2.61
C ASP A 447 -11.87 21.20 3.71
N ILE A 448 -12.27 20.96 4.94
CA ILE A 448 -11.36 20.95 6.09
C ILE A 448 -11.51 19.66 6.89
N ASN A 449 -10.38 19.00 7.13
CA ASN A 449 -10.30 17.88 8.05
C ASN A 449 -9.62 18.32 9.36
N LEU A 450 -10.40 18.35 10.44
CA LEU A 450 -10.00 18.64 11.81
C LEU A 450 -10.19 17.41 12.70
N SER A 451 -10.19 16.19 12.15
CA SER A 451 -10.36 14.99 12.96
C SER A 451 -9.19 14.80 13.94
N SER A 452 -9.45 14.31 15.15
CA SER A 452 -8.40 14.10 16.18
C SER A 452 -7.54 15.33 16.52
N THR A 453 -8.10 16.54 16.41
CA THR A 453 -7.48 17.81 16.81
C THR A 453 -7.88 18.28 18.21
N PHE A 454 -8.93 17.70 18.82
CA PHE A 454 -9.40 18.01 20.18
C PHE A 454 -9.59 19.52 20.47
N PRO A 455 -10.39 20.25 19.65
CA PRO A 455 -10.72 21.64 19.94
C PRO A 455 -11.61 21.73 21.19
N HIS A 456 -11.34 22.71 22.06
CA HIS A 456 -12.26 23.05 23.16
C HIS A 456 -13.62 23.53 22.61
N SER A 457 -14.72 23.29 23.33
CA SER A 457 -16.10 23.69 22.96
C SER A 457 -16.18 25.14 22.42
N ASN A 458 -15.72 26.11 23.20
CA ASN A 458 -15.67 27.52 22.81
C ASN A 458 -14.79 27.84 21.59
N SER A 459 -13.74 27.06 21.33
CA SER A 459 -12.81 27.28 20.21
C SER A 459 -13.42 26.92 18.86
N ILE A 460 -14.43 26.06 18.81
CA ILE A 460 -15.13 25.67 17.58
C ILE A 460 -15.71 26.91 16.89
N TYR A 461 -16.33 27.81 17.65
CA TYR A 461 -16.87 29.06 17.14
C TYR A 461 -15.78 29.92 16.49
N THR A 462 -14.64 30.09 17.17
CA THR A 462 -13.50 30.88 16.66
C THR A 462 -12.91 30.31 15.38
N ILE A 463 -12.84 28.99 15.25
CA ILE A 463 -12.30 28.34 14.05
C ILE A 463 -13.29 28.46 12.89
N LEU A 464 -14.55 28.11 13.10
CA LEU A 464 -15.57 28.09 12.03
C LEU A 464 -15.96 29.50 11.56
N SER A 465 -15.95 30.51 12.44
CA SER A 465 -16.23 31.90 12.05
C SER A 465 -15.19 32.51 11.09
N SER A 466 -13.99 31.91 11.02
CA SER A 466 -12.94 32.34 10.08
C SER A 466 -13.05 31.74 8.68
N ILE A 467 -13.99 30.80 8.47
CA ILE A 467 -14.22 30.13 7.19
C ILE A 467 -15.63 30.46 6.71
N SER A 468 -15.78 30.90 5.46
CA SER A 468 -17.09 31.30 4.91
C SER A 468 -17.60 30.43 3.76
N ASN A 469 -16.72 29.69 3.08
CA ASN A 469 -17.03 28.94 1.85
C ASN A 469 -17.01 27.41 2.04
N LEU A 470 -17.10 26.93 3.29
CA LEU A 470 -16.95 25.51 3.60
C LEU A 470 -18.12 24.68 3.06
N ILE A 471 -17.78 23.56 2.42
CA ILE A 471 -18.71 22.56 1.87
C ILE A 471 -18.63 21.26 2.67
N ARG A 472 -17.43 20.89 3.12
CA ARG A 472 -17.14 19.69 3.92
C ARG A 472 -16.39 20.05 5.20
N LEU A 473 -16.91 19.57 6.33
CA LEU A 473 -16.30 19.70 7.66
C LEU A 473 -16.18 18.31 8.29
N ASP A 474 -14.95 17.90 8.59
CA ASP A 474 -14.69 16.71 9.38
C ASP A 474 -14.16 17.08 10.77
N LEU A 475 -14.94 16.75 11.79
CA LEU A 475 -14.64 16.91 13.21
C LEU A 475 -14.65 15.56 13.93
N SER A 476 -14.43 14.45 13.22
CA SER A 476 -14.44 13.11 13.81
C SER A 476 -13.34 12.93 14.87
N ASP A 477 -13.53 12.05 15.84
CA ASP A 477 -12.51 11.67 16.84
C ASP A 477 -11.94 12.83 17.67
N ASN A 478 -12.76 13.85 17.96
CA ASN A 478 -12.32 15.04 18.70
C ASN A 478 -12.72 15.04 20.17
N GLU A 479 -13.48 14.04 20.62
CA GLU A 479 -14.00 13.96 21.99
C GLU A 479 -14.69 15.27 22.41
N LEU A 480 -15.55 15.82 21.53
CA LEU A 480 -16.24 17.10 21.77
C LEU A 480 -17.15 17.09 23.01
N GLU A 481 -17.47 15.91 23.55
CA GLU A 481 -18.44 15.73 24.64
C GLU A 481 -19.82 16.30 24.25
N GLU A 482 -20.78 16.33 25.18
CA GLU A 482 -22.12 16.84 24.87
C GLU A 482 -22.12 18.36 24.64
N GLU A 483 -21.31 19.10 25.42
CA GLU A 483 -21.21 20.56 25.34
C GLU A 483 -20.70 21.02 23.97
N GLY A 484 -19.64 20.39 23.45
CA GLY A 484 -19.05 20.76 22.17
C GLY A 484 -19.98 20.47 20.99
N ILE A 485 -20.80 19.41 21.04
CA ILE A 485 -21.82 19.13 20.02
C ILE A 485 -22.92 20.19 20.04
N VAL A 486 -23.38 20.62 21.23
CA VAL A 486 -24.37 21.70 21.36
C VAL A 486 -23.81 23.00 20.78
N THR A 487 -22.58 23.39 21.16
CA THR A 487 -21.92 24.58 20.62
C THR A 487 -21.75 24.52 19.10
N LEU A 488 -21.34 23.37 18.55
CA LEU A 488 -21.21 23.16 17.11
C LEU A 488 -22.54 23.40 16.39
N VAL A 489 -23.63 22.79 16.86
CA VAL A 489 -24.96 22.96 16.28
C VAL A 489 -25.41 24.41 16.37
N GLU A 490 -25.17 25.06 17.51
CA GLU A 490 -25.51 26.48 17.68
C GLU A 490 -24.75 27.35 16.67
N VAL A 491 -23.46 27.12 16.45
CA VAL A 491 -22.66 27.85 15.44
C VAL A 491 -23.24 27.65 14.05
N LEU A 492 -23.56 26.41 13.68
CA LEU A 492 -24.12 26.09 12.36
C LEU A 492 -25.50 26.72 12.16
N CYS A 493 -26.37 26.69 13.18
CA CYS A 493 -27.71 27.28 13.10
C CYS A 493 -27.70 28.82 13.07
N HIS A 494 -26.64 29.49 13.53
CA HIS A 494 -26.60 30.95 13.67
C HIS A 494 -25.62 31.65 12.71
N THR A 495 -25.55 31.22 11.44
CA THR A 495 -25.14 32.04 10.27
C THR A 495 -23.69 31.98 9.74
N THR A 496 -22.82 31.05 10.15
CA THR A 496 -21.43 31.08 9.64
C THR A 496 -21.16 30.29 8.36
N LEU A 497 -21.96 29.28 7.99
CA LEU A 497 -21.61 28.34 6.90
C LEU A 497 -22.80 27.90 6.00
N PRO A 498 -23.34 28.78 5.15
CA PRO A 498 -24.53 28.49 4.34
C PRO A 498 -24.29 27.44 3.23
N LYS A 499 -23.03 27.15 2.87
CA LYS A 499 -22.66 26.20 1.82
C LYS A 499 -22.34 24.80 2.35
N LEU A 500 -22.37 24.60 3.66
CA LEU A 500 -21.98 23.33 4.27
C LEU A 500 -22.98 22.24 3.91
N LYS A 501 -22.48 21.17 3.29
CA LYS A 501 -23.27 20.02 2.83
C LYS A 501 -22.88 18.72 3.51
N HIS A 502 -21.60 18.56 3.84
CA HIS A 502 -21.07 17.33 4.41
C HIS A 502 -20.49 17.58 5.79
N LEU A 503 -21.08 16.95 6.81
CA LEU A 503 -20.67 17.07 8.20
C LEU A 503 -20.34 15.68 8.76
N TYR A 504 -19.10 15.53 9.21
CA TYR A 504 -18.62 14.32 9.88
C TYR A 504 -18.30 14.65 11.33
N ILE A 505 -19.01 14.00 12.26
CA ILE A 505 -18.85 14.15 13.71
C ILE A 505 -18.76 12.79 14.40
N ASN A 506 -18.19 11.80 13.70
CA ASN A 506 -18.02 10.44 14.20
C ASN A 506 -17.21 10.45 15.50
N ARG A 507 -17.57 9.56 16.44
CA ARG A 507 -16.77 9.24 17.63
C ARG A 507 -16.45 10.47 18.51
N ASN A 508 -17.41 11.37 18.68
CA ASN A 508 -17.27 12.58 19.51
C ASN A 508 -17.90 12.52 20.89
N PHE A 509 -18.85 11.61 21.10
CA PHE A 509 -19.41 11.38 22.42
C PHE A 509 -18.42 10.58 23.25
N THR A 510 -18.22 10.96 24.51
CA THR A 510 -17.44 10.20 25.48
C THR A 510 -18.24 10.10 26.77
N ILE A 511 -18.39 8.88 27.29
CA ILE A 511 -19.00 8.66 28.59
C ILE A 511 -17.84 8.72 29.59
N SER A 512 -17.70 9.85 30.29
CA SER A 512 -16.72 9.97 31.37
C SER A 512 -16.97 8.89 32.44
N SER A 513 -15.93 8.16 32.83
CA SER A 513 -16.00 7.27 33.98
C SER A 513 -16.21 8.10 35.26
N PRO A 514 -16.98 7.61 36.26
CA PRO A 514 -17.12 8.28 37.56
C PRO A 514 -15.78 8.64 38.22
N THR A 515 -14.69 7.91 37.91
CA THR A 515 -13.34 8.20 38.40
C THR A 515 -12.72 9.47 37.78
N ASP A 516 -13.08 9.82 36.55
CA ASP A 516 -12.59 11.03 35.87
C ASP A 516 -13.32 12.28 36.33
N ILE A 517 -14.57 12.13 36.80
CA ILE A 517 -15.30 13.22 37.45
C ILE A 517 -14.62 13.59 38.76
N ILE A 518 -14.16 12.60 39.54
CA ILE A 518 -13.41 12.87 40.79
C ILE A 518 -12.06 13.53 40.48
N SER A 519 -11.37 13.17 39.41
CA SER A 519 -10.09 13.79 39.04
C SER A 519 -10.26 15.21 38.45
N LYS A 520 -11.24 15.46 37.56
CA LYS A 520 -11.61 16.81 37.07
C LYS A 520 -12.10 17.70 38.23
N THR A 521 -12.90 17.15 39.15
CA THR A 521 -13.40 17.89 40.33
C THR A 521 -12.25 18.18 41.30
N LEU A 522 -11.34 17.23 41.55
CA LEU A 522 -10.17 17.45 42.40
C LEU A 522 -9.22 18.52 41.83
N GLN A 523 -9.00 18.53 40.51
CA GLN A 523 -8.23 19.59 39.84
C GLN A 523 -8.91 20.96 39.92
N GLN A 524 -10.24 21.02 39.83
CA GLN A 524 -10.99 22.26 40.01
C GLN A 524 -11.05 22.71 41.49
N THR A 525 -11.02 21.79 42.46
CA THR A 525 -11.03 22.12 43.90
C THR A 525 -9.71 22.62 44.46
N LEU A 526 -8.58 22.46 43.75
CA LEU A 526 -7.32 23.12 44.13
C LEU A 526 -7.34 24.63 43.87
N SER A 527 -8.44 25.18 43.33
CA SER A 527 -8.59 26.59 42.98
C SER A 527 -9.84 27.24 43.58
N LEU A 528 -10.27 26.97 44.82
CA LEU A 528 -11.37 27.76 45.43
C LEU A 528 -11.21 28.04 46.93
N SER A 529 -10.79 29.27 47.22
CA SER A 529 -10.90 29.97 48.51
C SER A 529 -12.29 30.60 48.75
N ARG A 530 -13.39 30.07 48.17
CA ARG A 530 -14.74 30.66 48.33
C ARG A 530 -15.89 29.65 48.31
N VAL A 531 -15.92 28.69 49.23
CA VAL A 531 -17.15 27.93 49.52
C VAL A 531 -17.45 27.96 51.02
N THR A 532 -18.00 29.09 51.46
CA THR A 532 -18.77 29.18 52.72
C THR A 532 -20.01 30.03 52.47
N SER A 533 -21.09 29.39 52.02
CA SER A 533 -22.47 29.73 52.39
C SER A 533 -23.46 28.94 51.53
N LYS A 534 -23.89 27.80 52.07
CA LYS A 534 -25.25 27.22 52.00
C LYS A 534 -25.16 25.73 52.29
N ILE A 535 -24.82 25.43 53.54
CA ILE A 535 -25.22 24.19 54.20
C ILE A 535 -26.29 24.62 55.18
N THR A 536 -27.54 24.25 54.91
CA THR A 536 -28.62 23.96 55.87
C THR A 536 -29.89 23.65 55.09
N GLY A 537 -30.39 22.42 55.22
CA GLY A 537 -31.68 22.01 54.68
C GLY A 537 -31.62 20.61 54.07
N ASN A 538 -31.97 19.62 54.87
CA ASN A 538 -32.12 18.21 54.51
C ASN A 538 -32.99 18.02 53.26
N ASP A 539 -32.53 17.20 52.30
CA ASP A 539 -33.36 16.15 51.71
C ASP A 539 -32.53 15.08 50.97
N THR A 540 -32.69 13.86 51.47
CA THR A 540 -32.73 12.53 50.83
C THR A 540 -32.02 12.25 49.48
N THR A 541 -31.09 11.28 49.56
CA THR A 541 -30.88 10.12 48.66
C THR A 541 -30.69 10.30 47.13
N SER A 542 -29.50 9.90 46.68
CA SER A 542 -29.21 9.23 45.38
C SER A 542 -29.60 9.95 44.07
N SER A 543 -28.68 10.73 43.49
CA SER A 543 -28.70 11.05 42.05
C SER A 543 -27.41 11.72 41.57
N SER A 544 -26.41 10.93 41.18
CA SER A 544 -25.27 11.39 40.36
C SER A 544 -25.28 10.80 38.94
N SER A 545 -26.28 9.97 38.59
CA SER A 545 -26.46 9.37 37.25
C SER A 545 -27.49 10.07 36.36
N GLY A 546 -28.16 11.12 36.86
CA GLY A 546 -29.21 11.84 36.13
C GLY A 546 -28.70 13.00 35.26
N SER A 547 -27.57 13.61 35.61
CA SER A 547 -27.04 14.79 34.90
C SER A 547 -26.42 14.45 33.55
N SER A 548 -25.70 13.32 33.43
CA SER A 548 -25.05 12.93 32.17
C SER A 548 -26.05 12.49 31.11
N LYS A 549 -27.10 11.75 31.48
CA LYS A 549 -28.17 11.36 30.54
C LYS A 549 -28.93 12.56 29.99
N GLU A 550 -29.25 13.54 30.82
CA GLU A 550 -29.91 14.77 30.36
C GLU A 550 -29.01 15.60 29.43
N SER A 551 -27.71 15.67 29.70
CA SER A 551 -26.73 16.30 28.79
C SER A 551 -26.65 15.59 27.43
N ILE A 552 -26.63 14.26 27.41
CA ILE A 552 -26.63 13.48 26.16
C ILE A 552 -27.92 13.72 25.38
N ALA A 553 -29.06 13.69 26.08
CA ALA A 553 -30.36 13.98 25.47
C ALA A 553 -30.41 15.42 24.92
N ASN A 554 -29.80 16.40 25.60
CA ASN A 554 -29.64 17.77 25.10
C ASN A 554 -28.84 17.82 23.80
N ALA A 555 -27.68 17.14 23.74
CA ALA A 555 -26.87 17.09 22.53
C ALA A 555 -27.61 16.44 21.35
N VAL A 556 -28.32 15.33 21.59
CA VAL A 556 -29.17 14.69 20.56
C VAL A 556 -30.31 15.61 20.14
N ARG A 557 -30.97 16.31 21.07
CA ARG A 557 -32.01 17.31 20.73
C ARG A 557 -31.47 18.43 19.85
N SER A 558 -30.24 18.89 20.11
CA SER A 558 -29.55 19.84 19.23
C SER A 558 -29.31 19.26 17.84
N LEU A 559 -28.85 18.01 17.73
CA LEU A 559 -28.68 17.35 16.43
C LEU A 559 -30.02 17.16 15.69
N VAL A 560 -31.09 16.83 16.39
CA VAL A 560 -32.46 16.80 15.82
C VAL A 560 -32.85 18.17 15.29
N LYS A 561 -32.55 19.25 16.02
CA LYS A 561 -32.78 20.63 15.57
C LYS A 561 -31.98 20.95 14.30
N LEU A 562 -30.74 20.49 14.19
CA LEU A 562 -29.90 20.68 13.00
C LEU A 562 -30.55 20.07 11.75
N ILE A 563 -31.15 18.88 11.86
CA ILE A 563 -31.76 18.17 10.73
C ILE A 563 -33.27 18.41 10.58
N SER A 564 -33.83 19.36 11.34
CA SER A 564 -35.24 19.72 11.28
C SER A 564 -35.51 20.80 10.23
N PRO A 565 -36.74 20.89 9.67
CA PRO A 565 -37.07 21.84 8.60
C PRO A 565 -36.76 23.31 8.87
N ALA A 566 -36.81 23.74 10.13
CA ALA A 566 -36.47 25.10 10.53
C ALA A 566 -35.00 25.48 10.22
N SER A 567 -34.11 24.49 10.09
CA SER A 567 -32.68 24.69 9.88
C SER A 567 -32.26 24.52 8.41
N PHE A 568 -33.15 24.06 7.51
CA PHE A 568 -32.79 23.76 6.10
C PHE A 568 -32.38 24.99 5.30
N ALA A 569 -33.02 26.13 5.58
CA ALA A 569 -32.65 27.40 4.95
C ALA A 569 -31.26 27.90 5.37
N LEU A 570 -30.73 27.39 6.49
CA LEU A 570 -29.48 27.85 7.11
C LEU A 570 -28.33 26.85 6.86
N CYS A 571 -28.61 25.55 6.94
CA CYS A 571 -27.66 24.45 6.77
C CYS A 571 -28.35 23.25 6.09
N PRO A 572 -28.41 23.20 4.75
CA PRO A 572 -29.02 22.11 4.01
C PRO A 572 -28.06 20.90 3.94
N ILE A 573 -27.81 20.27 5.09
CA ILE A 573 -26.88 19.14 5.18
C ILE A 573 -27.40 17.98 4.33
N GLU A 574 -26.54 17.50 3.44
CA GLU A 574 -26.78 16.36 2.54
C GLU A 574 -26.14 15.07 3.08
N THR A 575 -25.03 15.19 3.80
CA THR A 575 -24.31 14.07 4.43
C THR A 575 -24.09 14.33 5.91
N LEU A 576 -24.57 13.43 6.77
CA LEU A 576 -24.34 13.48 8.21
C LEU A 576 -23.78 12.15 8.70
N HIS A 577 -22.57 12.15 9.24
CA HIS A 577 -21.95 10.96 9.82
C HIS A 577 -21.74 11.16 11.32
N ILE A 578 -22.32 10.27 12.13
CA ILE A 578 -22.27 10.32 13.60
C ILE A 578 -21.98 8.95 14.21
N ALA A 579 -21.19 8.10 13.55
CA ALA A 579 -20.84 6.77 14.02
C ALA A 579 -20.31 6.79 15.48
N GLY A 580 -20.76 5.84 16.29
CA GLY A 580 -20.34 5.66 17.68
C GLY A 580 -18.93 5.07 17.83
N CYS A 581 -18.42 5.10 19.06
CA CYS A 581 -17.20 4.40 19.47
C CYS A 581 -17.43 3.63 20.78
N ASN A 582 -16.51 2.74 21.15
CA ASN A 582 -16.61 1.89 22.35
C ASN A 582 -17.01 2.65 23.63
N ASN A 583 -16.45 3.84 23.84
CA ASN A 583 -16.66 4.65 25.05
C ASN A 583 -17.69 5.78 24.86
N GLY A 584 -18.34 5.85 23.70
CA GLY A 584 -19.16 6.97 23.25
C GLY A 584 -20.52 6.58 22.65
N ARG A 585 -21.02 5.39 23.02
CA ARG A 585 -22.24 4.85 22.43
C ARG A 585 -23.49 5.53 23.00
N LEU A 586 -24.33 6.07 22.12
CA LEU A 586 -25.59 6.71 22.50
C LEU A 586 -26.69 5.71 22.89
N LYS A 587 -26.60 4.44 22.46
CA LYS A 587 -27.62 3.41 22.70
C LYS A 587 -29.01 3.90 22.26
N SER A 588 -30.02 3.80 23.12
CA SER A 588 -31.38 4.27 22.81
C SER A 588 -31.49 5.77 22.52
N GLU A 589 -30.53 6.59 22.98
CA GLU A 589 -30.57 8.04 22.81
C GLU A 589 -30.37 8.48 21.34
N ILE A 590 -29.86 7.62 20.43
CA ILE A 590 -29.77 7.99 19.00
C ILE A 590 -31.14 7.91 18.29
N ILE A 591 -32.11 7.18 18.86
CA ILE A 591 -33.41 6.90 18.20
C ILE A 591 -34.18 8.18 17.83
N PRO A 592 -34.27 9.22 18.69
CA PRO A 592 -34.91 10.49 18.32
C PRO A 592 -34.28 11.14 17.07
N LEU A 593 -32.96 11.04 16.89
CA LEU A 593 -32.28 11.53 15.68
C LEU A 593 -32.70 10.73 14.45
N ALA A 594 -32.73 9.40 14.56
CA ALA A 594 -33.19 8.52 13.48
C ALA A 594 -34.65 8.82 13.11
N GLN A 595 -35.53 9.05 14.08
CA GLN A 595 -36.94 9.39 13.83
C GLN A 595 -37.11 10.75 13.16
N ALA A 596 -36.27 11.74 13.48
CA ALA A 596 -36.34 13.06 12.86
C ALA A 596 -36.10 13.02 11.34
N LEU A 597 -35.39 12.00 10.83
CA LEU A 597 -35.19 11.77 9.39
C LEU A 597 -36.51 11.50 8.64
N LEU A 598 -37.58 11.10 9.33
CA LEU A 598 -38.90 10.90 8.73
C LEU A 598 -39.38 12.16 7.97
N LYS A 599 -39.07 13.34 8.51
CA LYS A 599 -39.49 14.65 7.95
C LYS A 599 -38.34 15.39 7.25
N ASN A 600 -37.13 14.84 7.26
CA ASN A 600 -35.99 15.46 6.61
C ASN A 600 -36.03 15.20 5.10
N ASP A 601 -35.78 16.24 4.31
CA ASP A 601 -35.76 16.17 2.84
C ASP A 601 -34.42 16.60 2.21
N THR A 602 -33.40 16.84 3.03
CA THR A 602 -32.06 17.29 2.58
C THR A 602 -31.03 16.15 2.60
N ILE A 603 -31.07 15.31 3.63
CA ILE A 603 -30.06 14.25 3.86
C ILE A 603 -30.26 13.14 2.83
N THR A 604 -29.17 12.88 2.09
CA THR A 604 -29.06 11.81 1.11
C THR A 604 -28.14 10.68 1.60
N GLU A 605 -27.21 10.98 2.49
CA GLU A 605 -26.28 10.01 3.09
C GLU A 605 -26.22 10.18 4.61
N ILE A 606 -26.41 9.08 5.35
CA ILE A 606 -26.32 9.09 6.80
C ILE A 606 -25.55 7.88 7.34
N ASP A 607 -24.69 8.14 8.32
CA ASP A 607 -24.04 7.12 9.14
C ASP A 607 -24.42 7.26 10.63
N ILE A 608 -25.08 6.23 11.15
CA ILE A 608 -25.51 6.06 12.55
C ILE A 608 -25.05 4.69 13.08
N SER A 609 -23.94 4.17 12.57
CA SER A 609 -23.31 2.92 13.00
C SER A 609 -22.71 3.02 14.42
N GLY A 610 -22.40 1.89 15.04
CA GLY A 610 -21.58 1.84 16.25
C GLY A 610 -22.23 2.33 17.55
N HIS A 611 -23.56 2.55 17.58
CA HIS A 611 -24.25 3.07 18.77
C HIS A 611 -24.84 2.02 19.70
N HIS A 612 -24.91 0.74 19.30
CA HIS A 612 -25.50 -0.34 20.10
C HIS A 612 -26.94 -0.03 20.53
N ALA A 613 -27.76 0.52 19.63
CA ALA A 613 -29.12 0.93 19.93
C ALA A 613 -30.14 -0.23 19.90
N GLY A 614 -29.74 -1.41 19.46
CA GLY A 614 -30.57 -2.63 19.41
C GLY A 614 -31.69 -2.57 18.37
N ASP A 615 -32.63 -3.52 18.51
CA ASP A 615 -33.75 -3.69 17.57
C ASP A 615 -34.66 -2.46 17.46
N ASP A 616 -34.74 -1.63 18.51
CA ASP A 616 -35.56 -0.42 18.52
C ASP A 616 -35.11 0.58 17.45
N LEU A 617 -33.81 0.70 17.20
CA LEU A 617 -33.27 1.53 16.12
C LEU A 617 -33.66 0.95 14.75
N ALA A 618 -33.55 -0.37 14.59
CA ALA A 618 -33.93 -1.06 13.35
C ALA A 618 -35.41 -0.87 13.01
N ILE A 619 -36.27 -0.98 14.02
CA ILE A 619 -37.71 -0.74 13.90
C ILE A 619 -37.97 0.72 13.53
N ALA A 620 -37.28 1.67 14.18
CA ALA A 620 -37.42 3.10 13.88
C ALA A 620 -37.00 3.41 12.44
N LEU A 621 -35.84 2.93 12.00
CA LEU A 621 -35.34 3.12 10.63
C LEU A 621 -36.27 2.45 9.61
N GLY A 622 -36.77 1.24 9.88
CA GLY A 622 -37.76 0.56 9.06
C GLY A 622 -39.05 1.36 8.87
N ARG A 623 -39.47 2.15 9.86
CA ARG A 623 -40.59 3.09 9.72
C ARG A 623 -40.20 4.34 8.93
N VAL A 624 -39.03 4.90 9.22
CA VAL A 624 -38.50 6.12 8.56
C VAL A 624 -38.40 5.93 7.06
N ILE A 625 -37.76 4.86 6.60
CA ILE A 625 -37.51 4.61 5.16
C ILE A 625 -38.79 4.31 4.37
N GLN A 626 -39.90 3.97 5.03
CA GLN A 626 -41.18 3.84 4.33
C GLN A 626 -41.66 5.19 3.80
N VAL A 627 -41.43 6.26 4.57
CA VAL A 627 -41.90 7.61 4.28
C VAL A 627 -40.81 8.44 3.62
N ASN A 628 -39.60 8.44 4.16
CA ASN A 628 -38.47 9.19 3.63
C ASN A 628 -38.07 8.64 2.24
N LYS A 629 -37.95 9.54 1.25
CA LYS A 629 -37.52 9.21 -0.13
C LYS A 629 -36.22 9.89 -0.54
N THR A 630 -35.59 10.62 0.37
CA THR A 630 -34.39 11.42 0.12
C THR A 630 -33.13 10.62 0.38
N ILE A 631 -33.10 9.80 1.44
CA ILE A 631 -31.97 8.95 1.79
C ILE A 631 -31.67 7.96 0.65
N LYS A 632 -30.43 8.03 0.16
CA LYS A 632 -29.84 7.16 -0.87
C LYS A 632 -28.81 6.21 -0.27
N THR A 633 -28.06 6.66 0.72
CA THR A 633 -27.01 5.89 1.39
C THR A 633 -27.26 5.81 2.89
N LEU A 634 -27.26 4.59 3.45
CA LEU A 634 -27.49 4.34 4.88
C LEU A 634 -26.41 3.40 5.45
N TYR A 635 -25.64 3.90 6.41
CA TYR A 635 -24.73 3.12 7.24
C TYR A 635 -25.30 3.01 8.66
N TRP A 636 -25.45 1.78 9.15
CA TRP A 636 -26.06 1.52 10.47
C TRP A 636 -25.63 0.17 11.06
N ASP A 637 -24.47 -0.36 10.64
CA ASP A 637 -23.85 -1.56 11.22
C ASP A 637 -23.37 -1.31 12.66
N GLU A 638 -22.99 -2.36 13.38
CA GLU A 638 -22.56 -2.31 14.78
C GLU A 638 -23.60 -1.61 15.69
N ASN A 639 -24.87 -1.99 15.54
CA ASN A 639 -25.96 -1.51 16.39
C ASN A 639 -26.57 -2.60 17.27
N LEU A 640 -26.02 -3.81 17.26
CA LEU A 640 -26.56 -4.98 17.96
C LEU A 640 -27.97 -5.35 17.47
N THR A 641 -28.20 -5.17 16.17
CA THR A 641 -29.48 -5.52 15.55
C THR A 641 -29.60 -7.05 15.48
N THR A 642 -30.70 -7.59 16.01
CA THR A 642 -31.01 -9.01 15.93
C THR A 642 -31.87 -9.31 14.71
N VAL A 643 -32.20 -10.59 14.50
CA VAL A 643 -33.09 -11.01 13.41
C VAL A 643 -34.47 -10.34 13.52
N VAL A 644 -34.94 -10.05 14.74
CA VAL A 644 -36.22 -9.36 14.96
C VAL A 644 -36.15 -7.93 14.41
N GLY A 645 -35.12 -7.17 14.76
CA GLY A 645 -34.91 -5.83 14.23
C GLY A 645 -34.78 -5.82 12.71
N LEU A 646 -34.03 -6.77 12.14
CA LEU A 646 -33.89 -6.92 10.68
C LEU A 646 -35.21 -7.26 9.98
N GLU A 647 -36.06 -8.09 10.59
CA GLU A 647 -37.38 -8.41 10.05
C GLU A 647 -38.25 -7.16 9.95
N TYR A 648 -38.33 -6.36 11.01
CA TYR A 648 -39.08 -5.11 11.01
C TYR A 648 -38.50 -4.08 10.04
N PHE A 649 -37.17 -3.97 9.96
CA PHE A 649 -36.51 -3.13 8.97
C PHE A 649 -36.87 -3.57 7.53
N SER A 650 -36.88 -4.89 7.28
CA SER A 650 -37.18 -5.46 5.94
C SER A 650 -38.57 -5.10 5.43
N ILE A 651 -39.57 -4.99 6.32
CA ILE A 651 -40.94 -4.57 5.96
C ILE A 651 -40.91 -3.17 5.34
N GLY A 652 -40.11 -2.28 5.95
CA GLY A 652 -39.95 -0.93 5.44
C GLY A 652 -39.12 -0.86 4.17
N PHE A 653 -38.02 -1.59 4.15
CA PHE A 653 -37.08 -1.64 3.03
C PHE A 653 -37.74 -2.13 1.75
N LYS A 654 -38.60 -3.17 1.82
CA LYS A 654 -39.39 -3.68 0.67
C LYS A 654 -40.29 -2.61 0.02
N ARG A 655 -40.69 -1.59 0.77
CA ARG A 655 -41.55 -0.48 0.30
C ARG A 655 -40.73 0.77 -0.07
N ASN A 656 -39.44 0.76 0.21
CA ASN A 656 -38.55 1.86 -0.13
C ASN A 656 -38.00 1.66 -1.56
N GLN A 657 -37.93 2.76 -2.30
CA GLN A 657 -37.36 2.80 -3.66
C GLN A 657 -36.24 3.86 -3.77
N SER A 658 -35.88 4.50 -2.66
CA SER A 658 -34.93 5.60 -2.63
C SER A 658 -33.51 5.16 -2.31
N ILE A 659 -33.34 4.18 -1.42
CA ILE A 659 -32.02 3.69 -0.98
C ILE A 659 -31.34 3.00 -2.16
N GLN A 660 -30.13 3.44 -2.47
CA GLN A 660 -29.27 2.93 -3.53
C GLN A 660 -28.07 2.17 -2.95
N HIS A 661 -27.56 2.61 -1.79
CA HIS A 661 -26.43 2.00 -1.12
C HIS A 661 -26.75 1.73 0.36
N MET A 662 -26.63 0.47 0.75
CA MET A 662 -26.75 0.04 2.15
C MET A 662 -25.81 -1.17 2.32
N PRO A 663 -24.64 -0.98 2.93
CA PRO A 663 -23.71 -2.09 3.16
C PRO A 663 -24.34 -3.21 4.00
N LEU A 664 -23.80 -4.41 3.85
CA LEU A 664 -24.16 -5.53 4.71
C LEU A 664 -23.73 -5.23 6.15
N LEU A 665 -24.58 -5.59 7.11
CA LEU A 665 -24.35 -5.39 8.54
C LEU A 665 -23.43 -6.48 9.08
N VAL A 666 -22.17 -6.47 8.66
CA VAL A 666 -21.21 -7.55 8.90
C VAL A 666 -20.97 -7.73 10.39
N LEU A 667 -20.88 -6.65 11.16
CA LEU A 667 -20.61 -6.72 12.59
C LEU A 667 -21.82 -7.23 13.38
N ASP A 668 -23.03 -6.76 13.06
CA ASP A 668 -24.26 -7.26 13.67
C ASP A 668 -24.50 -8.74 13.32
N ILE A 669 -24.28 -9.13 12.05
CA ILE A 669 -24.38 -10.53 11.61
C ILE A 669 -23.31 -11.41 12.29
N ALA A 670 -22.09 -10.91 12.43
CA ALA A 670 -21.03 -11.67 13.10
C ALA A 670 -21.36 -11.89 14.58
N GLU A 671 -21.85 -10.86 15.28
CA GLU A 671 -22.28 -10.99 16.67
C GLU A 671 -23.45 -11.96 16.83
N PHE A 672 -24.37 -11.92 15.86
CA PHE A 672 -25.47 -12.85 15.76
C PHE A 672 -25.01 -14.31 15.57
N LEU A 673 -24.04 -14.56 14.69
CA LEU A 673 -23.52 -15.90 14.38
C LEU A 673 -22.68 -16.51 15.51
N LYS A 674 -22.24 -15.72 16.50
CA LYS A 674 -21.60 -16.24 17.71
C LYS A 674 -22.58 -16.97 18.64
N GLN A 675 -23.89 -16.80 18.46
CA GLN A 675 -24.89 -17.49 19.28
C GLN A 675 -24.87 -19.01 19.02
N PRO A 676 -25.08 -19.85 20.05
CA PRO A 676 -25.06 -21.31 19.89
C PRO A 676 -26.08 -21.77 18.83
N GLU A 677 -25.76 -22.84 18.10
CA GLU A 677 -26.59 -23.36 17.00
C GLU A 677 -28.03 -23.73 17.41
N ASN A 678 -28.23 -24.03 18.69
CA ASN A 678 -29.53 -24.37 19.29
C ASN A 678 -30.35 -23.14 19.70
N SER A 679 -29.84 -21.92 19.50
CA SER A 679 -30.59 -20.71 19.79
C SER A 679 -31.82 -20.59 18.86
N PRO A 680 -32.96 -20.09 19.36
CA PRO A 680 -34.17 -19.87 18.55
C PRO A 680 -33.88 -19.04 17.30
N SER A 681 -32.98 -18.07 17.44
CA SER A 681 -32.59 -17.17 16.36
C SER A 681 -31.80 -17.86 15.25
N MET A 682 -30.85 -18.76 15.60
CA MET A 682 -30.10 -19.55 14.61
C MET A 682 -30.98 -20.60 13.91
N GLN A 683 -31.94 -21.18 14.63
CA GLN A 683 -32.94 -22.07 14.04
C GLN A 683 -33.82 -21.33 13.02
N MET A 684 -34.26 -20.11 13.36
CA MET A 684 -35.06 -19.28 12.45
C MET A 684 -34.29 -18.93 11.16
N ILE A 685 -33.00 -18.65 11.24
CA ILE A 685 -32.17 -18.43 10.05
C ILE A 685 -31.94 -19.72 9.26
N LYS A 686 -31.69 -20.85 9.90
CA LYS A 686 -31.60 -22.15 9.20
C LYS A 686 -32.90 -22.48 8.47
N GLU A 687 -34.06 -22.18 9.05
CA GLU A 687 -35.37 -22.33 8.39
C GLU A 687 -35.56 -21.35 7.23
N ARG A 688 -35.10 -20.10 7.36
CA ARG A 688 -35.24 -19.09 6.30
C ARG A 688 -34.24 -19.28 5.17
N LEU A 689 -33.02 -19.72 5.45
CA LEU A 689 -32.06 -20.14 4.41
C LEU A 689 -32.58 -21.33 3.60
N LYS A 690 -33.32 -22.25 4.23
CA LYS A 690 -34.04 -23.33 3.52
C LYS A 690 -35.21 -22.83 2.64
N LEU A 691 -35.78 -21.67 2.95
CA LEU A 691 -36.85 -21.02 2.16
C LEU A 691 -36.29 -20.08 1.07
N VAL A 692 -34.99 -19.77 1.08
CA VAL A 692 -34.34 -18.85 0.12
C VAL A 692 -34.00 -19.52 -1.21
N ASP A 693 -34.16 -20.85 -1.33
CA ASP A 693 -34.00 -21.59 -2.60
C ASP A 693 -34.95 -21.11 -3.73
N THR A 694 -35.94 -20.25 -3.45
CA THR A 694 -36.91 -19.76 -4.45
C THR A 694 -36.82 -18.27 -4.85
N THR A 695 -35.84 -17.48 -4.37
CA THR A 695 -35.78 -16.05 -4.77
C THR A 695 -34.37 -15.57 -5.11
N THR A 696 -34.11 -15.50 -6.42
CA THR A 696 -32.93 -14.97 -7.09
C THR A 696 -32.68 -13.49 -6.82
N THR A 697 -31.46 -13.11 -6.43
CA THR A 697 -30.54 -12.15 -7.11
C THR A 697 -29.40 -11.74 -6.16
N VAL A 698 -28.17 -11.58 -6.70
CA VAL A 698 -26.91 -11.20 -6.02
C VAL A 698 -26.31 -12.25 -5.07
N GLN A 699 -27.08 -12.83 -4.15
CA GLN A 699 -26.55 -13.75 -3.14
C GLN A 699 -26.08 -15.09 -3.74
N GLN A 700 -26.74 -15.60 -4.79
CA GLN A 700 -26.23 -16.75 -5.55
C GLN A 700 -24.87 -16.49 -6.18
N ARG A 701 -24.54 -15.26 -6.65
CA ARG A 701 -23.22 -15.01 -7.22
C ARG A 701 -22.13 -14.98 -6.15
N VAL A 702 -22.43 -14.44 -4.97
CA VAL A 702 -21.47 -14.35 -3.86
C VAL A 702 -21.32 -15.69 -3.14
N THR A 703 -22.41 -16.42 -2.90
CA THR A 703 -22.39 -17.73 -2.25
C THR A 703 -21.86 -18.82 -3.18
N GLN A 704 -22.13 -18.75 -4.49
CA GLN A 704 -21.52 -19.67 -5.46
C GLN A 704 -20.03 -19.38 -5.61
N LEU A 705 -19.60 -18.11 -5.65
CA LEU A 705 -18.18 -17.75 -5.67
C LEU A 705 -17.47 -18.15 -4.37
N ALA A 706 -18.08 -17.95 -3.19
CA ALA A 706 -17.52 -18.38 -1.91
C ALA A 706 -17.47 -19.91 -1.78
N SER A 707 -18.49 -20.62 -2.27
CA SER A 707 -18.56 -22.08 -2.31
C SER A 707 -17.58 -22.66 -3.34
N ASP A 708 -17.39 -22.01 -4.48
CA ASP A 708 -16.43 -22.42 -5.52
C ASP A 708 -15.00 -22.18 -5.04
N ILE A 709 -14.73 -21.06 -4.36
CA ILE A 709 -13.43 -20.76 -3.73
C ILE A 709 -13.15 -21.74 -2.59
N GLN A 710 -14.11 -22.00 -1.70
CA GLN A 710 -13.95 -23.01 -0.64
C GLN A 710 -13.77 -24.41 -1.21
N SER A 711 -14.53 -24.80 -2.23
CA SER A 711 -14.40 -26.09 -2.90
C SER A 711 -13.09 -26.21 -3.65
N GLN A 712 -12.58 -25.15 -4.29
CA GLN A 712 -11.27 -25.13 -4.93
C GLN A 712 -10.13 -25.21 -3.90
N ILE A 713 -10.23 -24.51 -2.76
CA ILE A 713 -9.24 -24.56 -1.69
C ILE A 713 -9.22 -25.95 -1.03
N ILE A 714 -10.40 -26.50 -0.71
CA ILE A 714 -10.53 -27.84 -0.11
C ILE A 714 -10.06 -28.91 -1.09
N ASN A 715 -10.43 -28.83 -2.37
CA ASN A 715 -9.98 -29.78 -3.40
C ASN A 715 -8.48 -29.64 -3.72
N ASN A 716 -7.92 -28.43 -3.72
CA ASN A 716 -6.47 -28.23 -3.90
C ASN A 716 -5.67 -28.71 -2.69
N ASN A 717 -6.18 -28.53 -1.47
CA ASN A 717 -5.55 -29.03 -0.25
C ASN A 717 -5.67 -30.56 -0.13
N LEU A 718 -6.82 -31.15 -0.51
CA LEU A 718 -6.98 -32.60 -0.63
C LEU A 718 -6.08 -33.19 -1.72
N ARG A 719 -5.92 -32.50 -2.87
CA ARG A 719 -5.03 -32.93 -3.95
C ARG A 719 -3.56 -32.86 -3.53
N LYS A 720 -3.13 -31.77 -2.88
CA LYS A 720 -1.79 -31.63 -2.29
C LYS A 720 -1.52 -32.68 -1.21
N MET A 721 -2.51 -32.98 -0.36
CA MET A 721 -2.41 -34.00 0.68
C MET A 721 -2.33 -35.40 0.06
N LYS A 722 -3.14 -35.69 -0.97
CA LYS A 722 -3.11 -36.96 -1.71
C LYS A 722 -1.80 -37.15 -2.48
N ASP A 723 -1.24 -36.08 -3.06
CA ASP A 723 0.08 -36.09 -3.70
C ASP A 723 1.23 -36.25 -2.71
N ALA A 724 1.12 -35.67 -1.51
CA ALA A 724 2.07 -35.86 -0.42
C ALA A 724 2.04 -37.30 0.12
N ILE A 725 0.84 -37.86 0.32
CA ILE A 725 0.65 -39.26 0.71
C ILE A 725 1.17 -40.20 -0.37
N ASN A 726 0.86 -39.95 -1.64
CA ASN A 726 1.37 -40.75 -2.75
C ASN A 726 2.90 -40.67 -2.83
N LYS A 727 3.51 -39.48 -2.72
CA LYS A 727 4.98 -39.34 -2.66
C LYS A 727 5.60 -40.07 -1.46
N ALA A 728 4.95 -40.06 -0.29
CA ALA A 728 5.40 -40.78 0.90
C ALA A 728 5.28 -42.31 0.72
N VAL A 729 4.22 -42.79 0.09
CA VAL A 729 4.03 -44.21 -0.25
C VAL A 729 5.05 -44.66 -1.30
N THR A 730 5.33 -43.85 -2.31
CA THR A 730 6.36 -44.14 -3.32
C THR A 730 7.76 -44.12 -2.71
N ARG A 731 8.05 -43.21 -1.76
CA ARG A 731 9.29 -43.25 -0.97
C ARG A 731 9.41 -44.53 -0.16
N LYS A 732 8.37 -44.92 0.59
CA LYS A 732 8.37 -46.20 1.33
C LYS A 732 8.51 -47.43 0.42
N ARG A 733 7.88 -47.43 -0.76
CA ARG A 733 8.05 -48.50 -1.76
C ARG A 733 9.44 -48.53 -2.36
N ASN A 734 10.04 -47.36 -2.63
CA ASN A 734 11.41 -47.27 -3.13
C ASN A 734 12.42 -47.66 -2.04
N GLU A 735 12.20 -47.30 -0.78
CA GLU A 735 13.00 -47.72 0.37
C GLU A 735 12.88 -49.23 0.62
N ALA A 736 11.67 -49.80 0.50
CA ALA A 736 11.45 -51.24 0.57
C ALA A 736 12.07 -51.98 -0.63
N ALA A 737 12.02 -51.38 -1.83
CA ALA A 737 12.69 -51.91 -3.01
C ALA A 737 14.21 -51.89 -2.83
N ILE A 738 14.80 -50.79 -2.37
CA ILE A 738 16.23 -50.66 -2.07
C ILE A 738 16.65 -51.65 -0.96
N SER A 739 15.81 -51.83 0.07
CA SER A 739 16.02 -52.83 1.12
C SER A 739 15.94 -54.27 0.59
N SER A 740 15.08 -54.54 -0.39
CA SER A 740 14.99 -55.84 -1.05
C SER A 740 16.13 -56.12 -2.05
N THR A 741 16.66 -55.09 -2.71
CA THR A 741 17.82 -55.20 -3.61
C THR A 741 19.15 -55.32 -2.85
N MET A 742 19.20 -54.88 -1.57
CA MET A 742 20.36 -55.10 -0.70
C MET A 742 20.38 -56.47 -0.01
N ASN A 743 19.32 -57.27 -0.12
CA ASN A 743 19.20 -58.60 0.50
C ASN A 743 19.12 -59.75 -0.52
N SER A 744 20.00 -59.73 -1.53
CA SER A 744 20.38 -60.94 -2.27
C SER A 744 21.53 -61.68 -1.57
N PRO A 745 21.42 -62.97 -1.23
CA PRO A 745 22.40 -63.67 -0.38
C PRO A 745 23.47 -64.47 -1.16
N GLN A 746 24.68 -64.52 -0.55
CA GLN A 746 25.67 -65.63 -0.43
C GLN A 746 27.12 -65.26 -0.83
N PRO A 747 28.19 -65.93 -0.28
CA PRO A 747 28.21 -67.03 0.71
C PRO A 747 29.25 -66.93 1.87
N LYS A 748 28.91 -67.61 3.01
CA LYS A 748 29.77 -68.51 3.86
C LYS A 748 30.90 -67.86 4.71
N LEU A 749 31.27 -68.25 5.94
CA LEU A 749 31.10 -69.39 6.88
C LEU A 749 31.03 -68.79 8.33
N GLN A 750 30.71 -69.42 9.46
CA GLN A 750 30.85 -70.81 9.93
C GLN A 750 30.01 -71.00 11.22
N GLN A 751 29.64 -72.25 11.47
CA GLN A 751 28.70 -72.83 12.43
C GLN A 751 29.06 -72.70 13.93
N GLN A 752 28.05 -73.07 14.76
CA GLN A 752 28.05 -73.57 16.16
C GLN A 752 27.53 -72.53 17.19
N GLN A 753 26.53 -72.76 18.05
CA GLN A 753 25.77 -73.93 18.56
C GLN A 753 24.36 -73.39 18.92
N VAL A 754 23.23 -73.96 18.48
CA VAL A 754 22.46 -75.08 19.07
C VAL A 754 22.15 -74.93 20.56
N GLN A 755 20.87 -75.14 20.91
CA GLN A 755 20.23 -75.19 22.25
C GLN A 755 19.53 -73.86 22.63
N GLN A 756 18.24 -73.79 22.95
CA GLN A 756 17.26 -74.77 23.40
C GLN A 756 15.85 -74.24 23.10
N GLN A 757 15.16 -74.97 22.23
CA GLN A 757 13.76 -75.32 22.39
C GLN A 757 13.34 -75.52 23.86
N GLN A 758 12.07 -75.23 24.13
CA GLN A 758 11.28 -75.52 25.34
C GLN A 758 11.08 -74.32 26.30
N GLN A 759 9.99 -73.57 26.09
CA GLN A 759 8.92 -73.43 27.09
C GLN A 759 7.82 -72.51 26.53
N VAL A 760 6.94 -73.11 25.72
CA VAL A 760 5.56 -72.66 25.55
C VAL A 760 4.73 -73.67 26.33
N GLN A 761 4.42 -73.36 27.60
CA GLN A 761 3.28 -73.90 28.36
C GLN A 761 3.35 -73.34 29.78
N GLN A 762 2.19 -72.92 30.31
CA GLN A 762 1.98 -72.28 31.62
C GLN A 762 2.36 -70.79 31.55
N VAL A 763 1.43 -69.83 31.63
CA VAL A 763 0.61 -69.55 32.81
C VAL A 763 -0.78 -69.03 32.39
N GLN A 764 -1.79 -69.86 32.63
CA GLN A 764 -3.15 -69.42 32.99
C GLN A 764 -3.26 -69.51 34.52
N GLN A 765 -4.21 -68.75 35.10
CA GLN A 765 -4.56 -68.64 36.53
C GLN A 765 -3.72 -67.60 37.29
N GLN A 766 -4.26 -66.79 38.20
CA GLN A 766 -5.60 -66.51 38.71
C GLN A 766 -5.47 -65.22 39.55
N GLN A 767 -6.60 -64.56 39.77
CA GLN A 767 -6.80 -63.47 40.73
C GLN A 767 -6.49 -63.90 42.17
N GLN A 768 -6.05 -62.98 43.04
CA GLN A 768 -6.67 -62.69 44.35
C GLN A 768 -6.03 -61.47 45.05
N GLU A 769 -6.90 -60.67 45.67
CA GLU A 769 -6.74 -59.44 46.46
C GLU A 769 -6.19 -59.68 47.90
N PRO A 770 -6.47 -58.87 48.95
CA PRO A 770 -6.42 -57.40 49.19
C PRO A 770 -5.63 -57.03 50.49
N GLN A 771 -5.48 -55.72 50.79
CA GLN A 771 -6.00 -55.04 52.00
C GLN A 771 -5.20 -53.79 52.45
N GLN A 772 -5.99 -52.85 52.97
CA GLN A 772 -5.71 -51.53 53.55
C GLN A 772 -5.03 -51.57 54.94
N ILE A 773 -4.52 -50.42 55.43
CA ILE A 773 -4.99 -49.68 56.64
C ILE A 773 -3.86 -48.80 57.28
N ASP A 774 -4.23 -47.55 57.57
CA ASP A 774 -3.85 -46.59 58.64
C ASP A 774 -2.54 -45.76 58.73
N SER A 775 -2.71 -44.43 58.52
CA SER A 775 -2.72 -43.33 59.54
C SER A 775 -1.38 -42.90 60.24
N PRO A 776 -1.31 -41.72 60.94
CA PRO A 776 -1.02 -40.39 60.38
C PRO A 776 -0.04 -39.53 61.27
N VAL A 777 -0.08 -38.17 61.16
CA VAL A 777 0.22 -37.14 62.22
C VAL A 777 1.71 -36.68 62.27
N GLN A 778 2.16 -35.40 62.36
CA GLN A 778 1.61 -34.09 62.79
C GLN A 778 2.58 -32.91 62.44
N THR A 779 2.02 -31.70 62.18
CA THR A 779 2.38 -30.31 62.66
C THR A 779 3.83 -29.80 62.77
N SER A 780 4.20 -28.50 62.76
CA SER A 780 3.69 -27.16 62.37
C SER A 780 4.76 -26.13 62.83
N SER A 781 4.67 -24.88 62.33
CA SER A 781 5.18 -23.59 62.88
C SER A 781 6.65 -23.12 62.71
N THR A 782 6.90 -22.30 61.66
CA THR A 782 7.30 -20.83 61.61
C THR A 782 8.32 -20.20 62.60
N PRO A 783 8.87 -18.98 62.33
CA PRO A 783 9.97 -18.49 61.43
C PRO A 783 11.02 -17.66 62.27
N PRO A 784 11.81 -16.63 61.83
CA PRO A 784 12.04 -16.00 60.50
C PRO A 784 13.51 -15.62 60.13
N GLN A 785 13.64 -15.02 58.91
CA GLN A 785 14.68 -14.09 58.39
C GLN A 785 16.09 -14.64 58.11
N ASN A 786 16.80 -14.32 57.02
CA ASN A 786 16.54 -13.62 55.75
C ASN A 786 17.73 -13.93 54.81
N GLU A 787 17.57 -13.62 53.52
CA GLU A 787 18.59 -13.48 52.44
C GLU A 787 18.70 -14.55 51.35
N GLN A 788 18.46 -14.04 50.12
CA GLN A 788 18.87 -14.49 48.79
C GLN A 788 18.27 -15.79 48.21
N LYS A 789 17.45 -15.64 47.16
CA LYS A 789 17.74 -16.21 45.82
C LYS A 789 16.69 -15.89 44.75
N ASP A 790 17.22 -15.49 43.60
CA ASP A 790 16.94 -15.91 42.22
C ASP A 790 15.51 -16.07 41.72
N GLU A 791 15.23 -15.22 40.73
CA GLU A 791 14.13 -15.22 39.78
C GLU A 791 14.20 -16.37 38.75
N PHE A 792 13.07 -16.51 38.03
CA PHE A 792 12.83 -17.09 36.70
C PHE A 792 12.33 -18.53 36.60
N VAL A 793 11.00 -18.65 36.45
CA VAL A 793 10.36 -19.58 35.52
C VAL A 793 9.08 -18.93 34.94
N GLU A 794 8.97 -19.05 33.61
CA GLU A 794 7.76 -19.05 32.74
C GLU A 794 6.79 -17.86 32.75
N GLU A 795 6.46 -17.37 31.55
CA GLU A 795 5.23 -17.80 30.90
C GLU A 795 5.12 -17.36 29.43
N SER A 796 4.86 -18.37 28.60
CA SER A 796 3.98 -18.40 27.42
C SER A 796 3.61 -17.07 26.76
N LEU A 797 4.21 -16.85 25.59
CA LEU A 797 3.83 -15.85 24.61
C LEU A 797 2.67 -16.33 23.73
N ILE A 798 1.66 -15.46 23.71
CA ILE A 798 0.77 -15.13 22.60
C ILE A 798 1.57 -14.60 21.41
#